data_AF-A0A7W9E0Z1-F1
#
_entry.id   AF-A0A7W9E0Z1-F1
#
_cell.length_a   1.000
_cell.length_b   1.000
_cell.length_c   1.000
_cell.angle_alpha   90.00
_cell.angle_beta   90.00
_cell.angle_gamma   90.00
#
_symmetry.space_group_name_H-M   'P 1'
#
loop_
_entity.id
_entity.type
_entity.pdbx_description
1 polymer ?
#
loop_
_entity_poly.entity_id
_entity_poly.type
_entity_poly.pdbx_seq_one_letter_code
_entity_poly.pdbx_strand_id
1 'polypeptide(L)'
;MISFSPLQIKKIQGQLEQIKNDLISSCRRDETGVYWQSPYYESADQFVFKTTFDIFNGNSGIALFYIGLFEFSGKREDLKMAEDVMNKVLQSEDVISPKSFGFYTGLTGVAYVCIKLYEHNQEEKYLRTASRLMLDNQENIFNNTAKADFLSGYSGSLLVITLLYHHLRTKNLLAIIRQLIDRIISEARISETGLKWDYNQSKSAFDSLAGFSHGASGIAYVLMQVGNYFKDEGLIYLGEQALAYEMQYFHAESGNWLDLRLGKYRLSLPDAYKWDLNIFLPEMKKVNSWAHGAAGIGLARLFAYKITGNELYFRQCKLVMQRCLKDLKELDRTDFTLCSGYAGILLFVSEFSGFMEKDYSTLFMRVMDQAKTQYERKRSYNTYISANQFDYGLLSGKAGAGYMLLQLLNKEMNNAVYPVLPRNQKMTTTLVSPDKSAIQHHLFSTHYARTIHFLNTYAPGFTDQLQAENVREFEEQVLEKIGQLSNDKDHGGAEIFCFENKMAAWWKRHKGYLCYQKKNEYILNKAKQLSLATDEELCNLSFKLQDHVFFYSLGSRLKELMVLAKTHQAVLFIAEPNGVSPVYIGQLSALLISRLDQQSVTGKRLISLIIDSFLENEQLKLETTVLKERIILQIRSLVMSGIIGMQEEDE
;
A
#
# COMPACT_ATOMS: atom_id res chain seq x y z
N MET A 1 -23.09 7.28 23.34
CA MET A 1 -21.67 7.53 23.70
C MET A 1 -21.26 6.56 24.80
N ILE A 2 -20.06 5.97 24.74
CA ILE A 2 -19.59 5.07 25.82
C ILE A 2 -19.51 5.85 27.12
N SER A 3 -20.24 5.40 28.14
CA SER A 3 -20.31 6.06 29.45
C SER A 3 -19.86 5.09 30.53
N PHE A 4 -18.72 5.36 31.14
CA PHE A 4 -18.22 4.56 32.25
C PHE A 4 -18.80 5.06 33.57
N SER A 5 -19.25 4.14 34.42
CA SER A 5 -19.63 4.47 35.80
C SER A 5 -18.42 4.93 36.62
N PRO A 6 -18.63 5.67 37.73
CA PRO A 6 -17.51 6.07 38.60
C PRO A 6 -16.63 4.90 39.06
N LEU A 7 -17.23 3.73 39.29
CA LEU A 7 -16.51 2.51 39.66
C LEU A 7 -15.64 1.98 38.50
N GLN A 8 -16.16 2.00 37.27
CA GLN A 8 -15.42 1.62 36.08
C GLN A 8 -14.24 2.58 35.83
N ILE A 9 -14.48 3.88 35.93
CA ILE A 9 -13.43 4.91 35.82
C ILE A 9 -12.31 4.65 36.83
N LYS A 10 -12.65 4.38 38.10
CA LYS A 10 -11.66 4.05 39.15
C LYS A 10 -10.85 2.80 38.81
N LYS A 11 -11.46 1.77 38.22
CA LYS A 11 -10.74 0.57 37.78
C LYS A 11 -9.75 0.87 36.65
N ILE A 12 -10.18 1.63 35.64
CA ILE A 12 -9.35 2.00 34.50
C ILE A 12 -8.16 2.85 34.97
N GLN A 13 -8.41 3.84 35.84
CA GLN A 13 -7.36 4.66 36.46
C GLN A 13 -6.36 3.80 37.25
N GLY A 14 -6.83 2.82 38.03
CA GLY A 14 -5.95 1.92 38.78
C GLY A 14 -5.04 1.09 37.87
N GLN A 15 -5.54 0.61 36.73
CA GLN A 15 -4.73 -0.10 35.75
C GLN A 15 -3.73 0.83 35.04
N LEU A 16 -4.16 2.05 34.68
CA LEU A 16 -3.28 3.06 34.10
C LEU A 16 -2.11 3.41 35.02
N GLU A 17 -2.38 3.59 36.31
CA GLU A 17 -1.37 3.86 37.33
C GLU A 17 -0.40 2.67 37.49
N GLN A 18 -0.89 1.43 37.41
CA GLN A 18 -0.04 0.24 37.41
C GLN A 18 0.92 0.20 36.22
N ILE A 19 0.45 0.57 35.02
CA ILE A 19 1.27 0.65 33.81
C ILE A 19 2.30 1.77 33.93
N LYS A 20 1.88 2.96 34.38
CA LYS A 20 2.77 4.11 34.60
C LYS A 20 3.91 3.75 35.55
N ASN A 21 3.60 3.15 36.69
CA ASN A 21 4.61 2.76 37.68
C ASN A 21 5.61 1.72 37.14
N ASP A 22 5.15 0.75 36.36
CA ASP A 22 6.02 -0.25 35.72
C ASP A 22 6.94 0.37 34.65
N LEU A 23 6.44 1.32 33.86
CA LEU A 23 7.26 2.09 32.94
C LEU A 23 8.33 2.89 33.70
N ILE A 24 7.94 3.61 34.75
CA ILE A 24 8.88 4.39 35.59
C ILE A 24 9.96 3.47 36.19
N SER A 25 9.60 2.30 36.72
CA SER A 25 10.58 1.37 37.32
C SER A 25 11.56 0.79 36.30
N SER A 26 11.21 0.82 35.01
CA SER A 26 12.04 0.30 33.92
C SER A 26 12.90 1.39 33.23
N CYS A 27 12.72 2.66 33.59
CA CYS A 27 13.43 3.76 32.94
C CYS A 27 14.91 3.82 33.36
N ARG A 28 15.74 4.35 32.46
CA ARG A 28 17.13 4.73 32.71
C ARG A 28 17.26 6.24 32.62
N ARG A 29 18.26 6.77 33.31
CA ARG A 29 18.56 8.21 33.35
C ARG A 29 20.06 8.42 33.20
N ASP A 30 20.42 9.38 32.37
CA ASP A 30 21.78 9.89 32.25
C ASP A 30 21.74 11.41 32.07
N GLU A 31 22.90 12.03 31.82
CA GLU A 31 23.05 13.48 31.64
C GLU A 31 22.22 14.04 30.47
N THR A 32 21.84 13.19 29.51
CA THR A 32 21.13 13.59 28.29
C THR A 32 19.61 13.40 28.40
N GLY A 33 19.10 12.70 29.41
CA GLY A 33 17.67 12.60 29.70
C GLY A 33 17.23 11.25 30.26
N VAL A 34 15.93 10.94 30.05
CA VAL A 34 15.28 9.69 30.48
C VAL A 34 15.04 8.80 29.27
N TYR A 35 15.24 7.48 29.38
CA TYR A 35 14.97 6.56 28.28
C TYR A 35 14.70 5.13 28.71
N TRP A 36 14.15 4.36 27.77
CA TRP A 36 13.99 2.92 27.83
C TRP A 36 14.85 2.26 26.76
N GLN A 37 15.37 1.09 27.09
CA GLN A 37 15.92 0.19 26.09
C GLN A 37 14.81 -0.77 25.66
N SER A 38 14.48 -0.73 24.37
CA SER A 38 13.46 -1.57 23.78
C SER A 38 14.11 -2.79 23.11
N PRO A 39 13.39 -3.91 23.03
CA PRO A 39 13.81 -5.07 22.25
C PRO A 39 13.90 -4.68 20.77
N TYR A 40 15.07 -4.91 20.18
CA TYR A 40 15.34 -4.77 18.76
C TYR A 40 15.60 -6.15 18.18
N TYR A 41 14.68 -6.61 17.34
CA TYR A 41 14.69 -7.96 16.79
C TYR A 41 15.72 -8.10 15.67
N GLU A 42 16.63 -9.06 15.82
CA GLU A 42 17.58 -9.48 14.77
C GLU A 42 17.02 -10.67 14.00
N SER A 43 16.20 -11.49 14.66
CA SER A 43 15.37 -12.54 14.07
C SER A 43 14.06 -12.69 14.85
N ALA A 44 13.20 -13.65 14.52
CA ALA A 44 11.93 -13.85 15.24
C ALA A 44 12.13 -14.19 16.73
N ASP A 45 13.18 -14.95 17.03
CA ASP A 45 13.43 -15.49 18.37
C ASP A 45 14.58 -14.78 19.10
N GLN A 46 15.36 -13.95 18.40
CA GLN A 46 16.51 -13.24 18.95
C GLN A 46 16.31 -11.73 18.87
N PHE A 47 16.49 -11.07 20.01
CA PHE A 47 16.50 -9.62 20.11
C PHE A 47 17.61 -9.15 21.03
N VAL A 48 18.06 -7.93 20.79
CA VAL A 48 19.01 -7.20 21.63
C VAL A 48 18.32 -5.95 22.17
N PHE A 49 18.80 -5.42 23.29
CA PHE A 49 18.28 -4.17 23.82
C PHE A 49 18.97 -2.97 23.16
N LYS A 50 18.18 -2.11 22.54
CA LYS A 50 18.65 -0.84 21.95
C LYS A 50 17.82 0.32 22.43
N THR A 51 18.45 1.49 22.53
CA THR A 51 17.72 2.75 22.72
C THR A 51 17.20 3.18 21.36
N THR A 52 15.95 2.83 21.03
CA THR A 52 15.30 3.27 19.79
C THR A 52 14.54 4.58 20.01
N PHE A 53 14.41 5.38 18.97
CA PHE A 53 13.93 6.77 19.09
C PHE A 53 12.57 7.00 18.42
N ASP A 54 12.10 6.05 17.61
CA ASP A 54 10.86 6.16 16.83
C ASP A 54 9.58 6.10 17.68
N ILE A 55 8.42 6.29 17.05
CA ILE A 55 7.12 6.23 17.75
C ILE A 55 6.67 4.78 17.96
N PHE A 56 6.99 3.87 17.04
CA PHE A 56 6.45 2.52 17.01
C PHE A 56 6.80 1.74 18.28
N ASN A 57 8.09 1.52 18.54
CA ASN A 57 8.57 0.84 19.75
C ASN A 57 9.64 1.63 20.50
N GLY A 58 9.94 2.86 20.05
CA GLY A 58 10.95 3.71 20.65
C GLY A 58 10.44 4.74 21.66
N ASN A 59 11.40 5.53 22.11
CA ASN A 59 11.24 6.51 23.18
C ASN A 59 10.30 7.66 22.81
N SER A 60 10.19 8.04 21.52
CA SER A 60 9.19 9.02 21.08
C SER A 60 7.76 8.55 21.33
N GLY A 61 7.50 7.24 21.17
CA GLY A 61 6.19 6.66 21.48
C GLY A 61 5.87 6.73 22.97
N ILE A 62 6.86 6.49 23.82
CA ILE A 62 6.73 6.62 25.28
C ILE A 62 6.50 8.09 25.68
N ALA A 63 7.19 9.04 25.05
CA ALA A 63 6.94 10.47 25.25
C ALA A 63 5.49 10.85 24.94
N LEU A 64 4.91 10.32 23.85
CA LEU A 64 3.49 10.52 23.52
C LEU A 64 2.54 9.95 24.57
N PHE A 65 2.89 8.83 25.20
CA PHE A 65 2.13 8.31 26.34
C PHE A 65 2.14 9.27 27.54
N TYR A 66 3.31 9.84 27.87
CA TYR A 66 3.41 10.84 28.95
C TYR A 66 2.74 12.18 28.62
N ILE A 67 2.74 12.60 27.36
CA ILE A 67 1.92 13.73 26.89
C ILE A 67 0.43 13.40 27.12
N GLY A 68 -0.01 12.19 26.79
CA GLY A 68 -1.39 11.75 27.06
C GLY A 68 -1.75 11.73 28.56
N LEU A 69 -0.82 11.29 29.42
CA LEU A 69 -0.99 11.37 30.89
C LEU A 69 -1.17 12.82 31.36
N PHE A 70 -0.41 13.76 30.79
CA PHE A 70 -0.56 15.18 31.07
C PHE A 70 -1.91 15.71 30.57
N GLU A 71 -2.32 15.39 29.34
CA GLU A 71 -3.62 15.79 28.78
C GLU A 71 -4.79 15.30 29.66
N PHE A 72 -4.67 14.11 30.25
CA PHE A 72 -5.69 13.55 31.14
C PHE A 72 -5.67 14.14 32.56
N SER A 73 -4.49 14.28 33.18
CA SER A 73 -4.38 14.57 34.62
C SER A 73 -3.98 16.00 34.96
N GLY A 74 -3.45 16.76 34.00
CA GLY A 74 -2.87 18.10 34.19
C GLY A 74 -1.57 18.14 35.00
N LYS A 75 -1.02 16.99 35.42
CA LYS A 75 0.19 16.91 36.25
C LYS A 75 1.43 17.28 35.43
N ARG A 76 2.05 18.42 35.76
CA ARG A 76 3.24 18.92 35.03
C ARG A 76 4.43 17.95 35.04
N GLU A 77 4.53 17.08 36.05
CA GLU A 77 5.54 16.01 36.11
C GLU A 77 5.48 15.06 34.91
N ASP A 78 4.27 14.75 34.40
CA ASP A 78 4.10 13.87 33.23
C ASP A 78 4.60 14.56 31.95
N LEU A 79 4.29 15.85 31.78
CA LEU A 79 4.81 16.62 30.64
C LEU A 79 6.33 16.80 30.74
N LYS A 80 6.86 17.04 31.96
CA LYS A 80 8.30 17.12 32.19
C LYS A 80 9.00 15.80 31.85
N MET A 81 8.39 14.66 32.17
CA MET A 81 8.90 13.35 31.75
C MET A 81 9.00 13.25 30.22
N ALA A 82 7.96 13.66 29.48
CA ALA A 82 8.01 13.66 28.02
C ALA A 82 9.12 14.58 27.46
N GLU A 83 9.32 15.76 28.07
CA GLU A 83 10.41 16.68 27.73
C GLU A 83 11.79 16.06 27.97
N ASP A 84 11.99 15.37 29.10
CA ASP A 84 13.25 14.70 29.45
C ASP A 84 13.55 13.51 28.53
N VAL A 85 12.51 12.80 28.08
CA VAL A 85 12.63 11.75 27.07
C VAL A 85 13.04 12.35 25.72
N MET A 86 12.41 13.44 25.31
CA MET A 86 12.74 14.09 24.05
C MET A 86 14.13 14.73 24.05
N ASN A 87 14.62 15.21 25.19
CA ASN A 87 16.01 15.66 25.33
C ASN A 87 17.00 14.54 24.98
N LYS A 88 16.72 13.30 25.40
CA LYS A 88 17.54 12.13 25.06
C LYS A 88 17.42 11.78 23.58
N VAL A 89 16.19 11.73 23.06
CA VAL A 89 15.90 11.39 21.65
C VAL A 89 16.63 12.33 20.70
N LEU A 90 16.57 13.64 20.94
CA LEU A 90 17.16 14.65 20.05
C LEU A 90 18.70 14.63 20.00
N GLN A 91 19.35 13.99 20.98
CA GLN A 91 20.80 13.82 21.03
C GLN A 91 21.26 12.46 20.46
N SER A 92 20.34 11.59 20.05
CA SER A 92 20.66 10.29 19.47
C SER A 92 21.38 10.43 18.13
N GLU A 93 22.39 9.60 17.88
CA GLU A 93 23.06 9.51 16.57
C GLU A 93 22.06 9.21 15.44
N ASP A 94 21.02 8.42 15.70
CA ASP A 94 20.01 8.09 14.69
C ASP A 94 19.07 9.28 14.36
N VAL A 95 19.08 10.35 15.16
CA VAL A 95 18.36 11.60 14.88
C VAL A 95 19.29 12.64 14.27
N ILE A 96 20.56 12.65 14.68
CA ILE A 96 21.61 13.52 14.13
C ILE A 96 22.00 13.07 12.70
N SER A 97 22.08 11.76 12.47
CA SER A 97 22.42 11.13 11.19
C SER A 97 21.37 10.06 10.82
N PRO A 98 20.15 10.50 10.44
CA PRO A 98 19.01 9.61 10.26
C PRO A 98 19.14 8.71 9.04
N LYS A 99 18.71 7.46 9.20
CA LYS A 99 18.57 6.46 8.10
C LYS A 99 17.12 6.11 7.78
N SER A 100 16.18 6.57 8.61
CA SER A 100 14.75 6.28 8.48
C SER A 100 13.96 7.57 8.64
N PHE A 101 13.05 7.82 7.70
CA PHE A 101 12.35 9.10 7.56
C PHE A 101 10.82 8.97 7.67
N GLY A 102 10.30 7.75 7.85
CA GLY A 102 8.85 7.51 7.98
C GLY A 102 8.25 8.12 9.25
N PHE A 103 6.91 8.15 9.31
CA PHE A 103 6.19 8.74 10.44
C PHE A 103 6.38 7.94 11.74
N TYR A 104 6.02 6.65 11.78
CA TYR A 104 6.09 5.90 13.03
C TYR A 104 7.45 5.26 13.28
N THR A 105 8.27 5.08 12.23
CA THR A 105 9.53 4.31 12.28
C THR A 105 10.77 5.17 12.06
N GLY A 106 10.64 6.50 12.02
CA GLY A 106 11.73 7.38 11.60
C GLY A 106 11.62 8.81 12.10
N LEU A 107 12.45 9.67 11.49
CA LEU A 107 12.68 11.06 11.90
C LEU A 107 11.40 11.90 11.93
N THR A 108 10.47 11.64 11.02
CA THR A 108 9.23 12.41 10.95
C THR A 108 8.35 12.20 12.19
N GLY A 109 8.44 11.04 12.86
CA GLY A 109 7.81 10.82 14.16
C GLY A 109 8.39 11.67 15.28
N VAL A 110 9.71 11.88 15.27
CA VAL A 110 10.38 12.77 16.25
C VAL A 110 9.87 14.21 16.08
N ALA A 111 9.76 14.67 14.84
CA ALA A 111 9.21 15.99 14.53
C ALA A 111 7.74 16.10 15.00
N TYR A 112 6.93 15.06 14.81
CA TYR A 112 5.56 15.01 15.33
C TYR A 112 5.51 15.19 16.86
N VAL A 113 6.38 14.50 17.61
CA VAL A 113 6.40 14.63 19.08
C VAL A 113 6.84 16.03 19.50
N CYS A 114 7.79 16.65 18.80
CA CYS A 114 8.15 18.05 19.04
C CYS A 114 6.95 18.99 18.83
N ILE A 115 6.16 18.80 17.76
CA ILE A 115 4.93 19.57 17.56
C ILE A 115 3.97 19.38 18.74
N LYS A 116 3.80 18.14 19.21
CA LYS A 116 2.94 17.85 20.38
C LYS A 116 3.44 18.48 21.68
N LEU A 117 4.75 18.52 21.90
CA LEU A 117 5.29 19.25 23.05
C LEU A 117 5.00 20.75 22.95
N TYR A 118 5.23 21.36 21.79
CA TYR A 118 4.91 22.77 21.56
C TYR A 118 3.43 23.08 21.80
N GLU A 119 2.51 22.23 21.31
CA GLU A 119 1.07 22.42 21.50
C GLU A 119 0.68 22.51 22.99
N HIS A 120 1.46 21.90 23.89
CA HIS A 120 1.21 21.91 25.34
C HIS A 120 2.03 22.90 26.16
N ASN A 121 3.30 23.12 25.83
CA ASN A 121 4.17 24.01 26.61
C ASN A 121 4.46 25.36 25.94
N GLN A 122 4.06 25.54 24.69
CA GLN A 122 4.27 26.76 23.88
C GLN A 122 5.75 27.15 23.76
N GLU A 123 6.68 26.22 23.96
CA GLU A 123 8.10 26.47 23.80
C GLU A 123 8.53 26.36 22.33
N GLU A 124 8.74 27.51 21.70
CA GLU A 124 9.12 27.65 20.28
C GLU A 124 10.35 26.82 19.85
N LYS A 125 11.20 26.41 20.79
CA LYS A 125 12.35 25.53 20.51
C LYS A 125 11.94 24.21 19.86
N TYR A 126 10.74 23.70 20.17
CA TYR A 126 10.26 22.45 19.62
C TYR A 126 9.78 22.61 18.17
N LEU A 127 9.08 23.69 17.81
CA LEU A 127 8.76 23.96 16.41
C LEU A 127 10.00 24.24 15.57
N ARG A 128 10.97 25.00 16.11
CA ARG A 128 12.25 25.21 15.43
C ARG A 128 12.99 23.91 15.19
N THR A 129 13.01 23.02 16.19
CA THR A 129 13.61 21.69 16.06
C THR A 129 12.88 20.85 15.01
N ALA A 130 11.55 20.76 15.06
CA ALA A 130 10.76 20.02 14.08
C ALA A 130 11.01 20.54 12.64
N SER A 131 11.01 21.87 12.46
CA SER A 131 11.30 22.48 11.16
C SER A 131 12.69 22.17 10.67
N ARG A 132 13.71 22.25 11.54
CA ARG A 132 15.09 21.91 11.20
C ARG A 132 15.22 20.44 10.76
N LEU A 133 14.63 19.51 11.50
CA LEU A 133 14.66 18.08 11.15
C LEU A 133 14.08 17.82 9.76
N MET A 134 12.99 18.50 9.37
CA MET A 134 12.38 18.34 8.05
C MET A 134 13.17 19.03 6.94
N LEU A 135 13.67 20.25 7.16
CA LEU A 135 14.38 21.01 6.13
C LEU A 135 15.78 20.45 5.85
N ASP A 136 16.53 20.08 6.89
CA ASP A 136 17.89 19.53 6.77
C ASP A 136 17.87 18.16 6.06
N ASN A 137 16.73 17.45 6.09
CA ASN A 137 16.57 16.11 5.53
C ASN A 137 15.58 16.03 4.37
N GLN A 138 15.15 17.15 3.79
CA GLN A 138 14.10 17.16 2.76
C GLN A 138 14.40 16.23 1.57
N GLU A 139 15.65 16.22 1.09
CA GLU A 139 16.07 15.36 -0.02
C GLU A 139 16.05 13.88 0.37
N ASN A 140 16.41 13.55 1.61
CA ASN A 140 16.37 12.19 2.11
C ASN A 140 14.93 11.71 2.35
N ILE A 141 14.06 12.58 2.87
CA ILE A 141 12.62 12.27 2.99
C ILE A 141 12.05 11.95 1.61
N PHE A 142 12.40 12.73 0.59
CA PHE A 142 11.94 12.52 -0.78
C PHE A 142 12.56 11.30 -1.45
N ASN A 143 13.88 11.08 -1.39
CA ASN A 143 14.56 10.03 -2.15
C ASN A 143 14.65 8.69 -1.40
N ASN A 144 14.84 8.73 -0.07
CA ASN A 144 15.16 7.54 0.73
C ASN A 144 13.97 6.98 1.51
N THR A 145 12.80 7.63 1.46
CA THR A 145 11.54 7.03 1.89
C THR A 145 10.94 6.23 0.75
N ALA A 146 11.28 4.94 0.66
CA ALA A 146 10.89 4.11 -0.49
C ALA A 146 9.38 3.86 -0.61
N LYS A 147 8.65 3.91 0.52
CA LYS A 147 7.27 3.43 0.62
C LYS A 147 6.28 4.59 0.57
N ALA A 148 5.13 4.37 -0.06
CA ALA A 148 4.02 5.33 -0.04
C ALA A 148 3.23 5.33 1.27
N ASP A 149 3.34 4.30 2.09
CA ASP A 149 2.38 4.05 3.17
C ASP A 149 2.37 5.05 4.35
N PHE A 150 1.36 4.92 5.21
CA PHE A 150 1.16 5.78 6.38
C PHE A 150 2.20 5.55 7.49
N LEU A 151 2.56 4.30 7.76
CA LEU A 151 3.37 3.95 8.93
C LEU A 151 4.85 4.30 8.73
N SER A 152 5.41 3.85 7.61
CA SER A 152 6.85 3.92 7.31
C SER A 152 7.17 4.74 6.06
N GLY A 153 6.13 5.20 5.37
CA GLY A 153 6.24 5.85 4.07
C GLY A 153 6.09 7.37 4.08
N TYR A 154 6.17 7.93 2.88
CA TYR A 154 6.13 9.37 2.66
C TYR A 154 4.72 9.95 2.82
N SER A 155 3.64 9.16 2.74
CA SER A 155 2.29 9.66 3.08
C SER A 155 2.20 9.99 4.57
N GLY A 156 2.73 9.15 5.46
CA GLY A 156 2.83 9.51 6.87
C GLY A 156 3.62 10.81 7.09
N SER A 157 4.70 10.99 6.32
CA SER A 157 5.51 12.21 6.39
C SER A 157 4.76 13.44 5.91
N LEU A 158 4.01 13.32 4.81
CA LEU A 158 3.14 14.37 4.28
C LEU A 158 2.14 14.87 5.33
N LEU A 159 1.55 13.97 6.12
CA LEU A 159 0.63 14.34 7.20
C LEU A 159 1.32 15.21 8.26
N VAL A 160 2.48 14.78 8.76
CA VAL A 160 3.20 15.50 9.82
C VAL A 160 3.76 16.83 9.33
N ILE A 161 4.28 16.89 8.10
CA ILE A 161 4.81 18.13 7.53
C ILE A 161 3.65 19.12 7.28
N THR A 162 2.47 18.63 6.91
CA THR A 162 1.26 19.47 6.83
C THR A 162 0.85 20.00 8.21
N LEU A 163 0.94 19.19 9.26
CA LEU A 163 0.73 19.64 10.64
C LEU A 163 1.77 20.69 11.07
N LEU A 164 3.04 20.52 10.69
CA LEU A 164 4.07 21.52 10.98
C LEU A 164 3.83 22.83 10.21
N TYR A 165 3.41 22.72 8.95
CA TYR A 165 3.02 23.87 8.13
C TYR A 165 1.81 24.61 8.74
N HIS A 166 0.88 23.91 9.39
CA HIS A 166 -0.23 24.55 10.08
C HIS A 166 0.23 25.61 11.09
N HIS A 167 1.27 25.27 11.87
CA HIS A 167 1.86 26.15 12.88
C HIS A 167 2.77 27.21 12.28
N LEU A 168 3.68 26.84 11.37
CA LEU A 168 4.75 27.73 10.92
C LEU A 168 4.45 28.50 9.63
N ARG A 169 3.60 27.98 8.74
CA ARG A 169 3.19 28.60 7.47
C ARG A 169 4.34 29.06 6.56
N THR A 170 5.45 28.34 6.53
CA THR A 170 6.62 28.72 5.73
C THR A 170 6.54 28.17 4.30
N LYS A 171 7.12 28.92 3.34
CA LYS A 171 7.20 28.53 1.92
C LYS A 171 8.01 27.23 1.73
N ASN A 172 9.05 27.02 2.53
CA ASN A 172 9.90 25.83 2.42
C ASN A 172 9.13 24.55 2.79
N LEU A 173 8.33 24.58 3.87
CA LEU A 173 7.50 23.42 4.22
C LEU A 173 6.42 23.16 3.16
N LEU A 174 5.83 24.22 2.60
CA LEU A 174 4.89 24.09 1.50
C LEU A 174 5.52 23.46 0.25
N ALA A 175 6.78 23.78 -0.05
CA ALA A 175 7.51 23.16 -1.16
C ALA A 175 7.71 21.65 -0.93
N ILE A 176 8.04 21.22 0.28
CA ILE A 176 8.15 19.78 0.61
C ILE A 176 6.79 19.08 0.46
N ILE A 177 5.71 19.71 0.94
CA ILE A 177 4.35 19.18 0.79
C ILE A 177 4.01 18.94 -0.69
N ARG A 178 4.29 19.93 -1.55
CA ARG A 178 4.07 19.82 -3.00
C ARG A 178 4.88 18.69 -3.62
N GLN A 179 6.18 18.59 -3.30
CA GLN A 179 7.02 17.51 -3.82
C GLN A 179 6.51 16.12 -3.43
N LEU A 180 6.08 15.94 -2.18
CA LEU A 180 5.52 14.66 -1.72
C LEU A 180 4.19 14.34 -2.41
N ILE A 181 3.35 15.34 -2.67
CA ILE A 181 2.10 15.18 -3.42
C ILE A 181 2.39 14.81 -4.88
N ASP A 182 3.29 15.53 -5.55
CA ASP A 182 3.69 15.25 -6.93
C ASP A 182 4.22 13.82 -7.04
N ARG A 183 5.00 13.37 -6.06
CA ARG A 183 5.47 12.00 -5.96
C ARG A 183 4.33 10.99 -5.84
N ILE A 184 3.38 11.21 -4.92
CA ILE A 184 2.19 10.34 -4.78
C ILE A 184 1.44 10.23 -6.10
N ILE A 185 1.21 11.34 -6.79
CA ILE A 185 0.49 11.38 -8.07
C ILE A 185 1.25 10.57 -9.13
N SER A 186 2.55 10.82 -9.28
CA SER A 186 3.39 10.16 -10.29
C SER A 186 3.59 8.66 -10.06
N GLU A 187 3.54 8.20 -8.81
CA GLU A 187 3.70 6.79 -8.44
C GLU A 187 2.36 6.03 -8.42
N ALA A 188 1.22 6.70 -8.61
CA ALA A 188 -0.09 6.06 -8.64
C ALA A 188 -0.25 5.18 -9.89
N ARG A 189 -0.81 3.98 -9.70
CA ARG A 189 -0.98 2.98 -10.76
C ARG A 189 -2.42 2.51 -10.86
N ILE A 190 -2.87 2.24 -12.08
CA ILE A 190 -4.18 1.66 -12.33
C ILE A 190 -4.26 0.21 -11.82
N SER A 191 -5.46 -0.18 -11.40
CA SER A 191 -5.79 -1.55 -11.03
C SER A 191 -7.17 -1.90 -11.59
N GLU A 192 -7.66 -3.12 -11.34
CA GLU A 192 -9.02 -3.53 -11.75
C GLU A 192 -10.10 -2.55 -11.28
N THR A 193 -9.94 -1.99 -10.07
CA THR A 193 -10.80 -0.95 -9.51
C THR A 193 -9.95 0.04 -8.71
N GLY A 194 -10.04 1.33 -8.98
CA GLY A 194 -9.27 2.33 -8.24
C GLY A 194 -7.77 2.33 -8.52
N LEU A 195 -7.02 2.99 -7.64
CA LEU A 195 -5.58 3.23 -7.78
C LEU A 195 -4.80 2.59 -6.64
N LYS A 196 -3.58 2.16 -6.95
CA LYS A 196 -2.65 1.54 -5.99
C LYS A 196 -1.25 2.11 -6.10
N TRP A 197 -0.46 1.85 -5.05
CA TRP A 197 0.94 2.25 -4.96
C TRP A 197 1.77 1.02 -4.66
N ASP A 198 2.42 0.52 -5.71
CA ASP A 198 3.25 -0.67 -5.61
C ASP A 198 4.58 -0.34 -4.93
N TYR A 199 5.10 -1.33 -4.22
CA TYR A 199 6.44 -1.27 -3.69
C TYR A 199 7.45 -1.54 -4.80
N ASN A 200 8.28 -0.56 -5.13
CA ASN A 200 9.45 -0.78 -6.00
C ASN A 200 10.48 -1.75 -5.37
N GLN A 201 10.37 -2.01 -4.05
CA GLN A 201 11.03 -3.04 -3.25
C GLN A 201 10.47 -3.03 -1.80
N SER A 202 10.76 -4.06 -1.01
CA SER A 202 10.67 -4.14 0.48
C SER A 202 9.46 -4.81 1.14
N LYS A 203 8.28 -5.00 0.55
CA LYS A 203 7.22 -5.78 1.22
C LYS A 203 6.83 -7.01 0.43
N SER A 204 7.10 -8.15 1.04
CA SER A 204 6.65 -9.41 0.51
C SER A 204 5.12 -9.48 0.60
N ALA A 205 4.42 -9.24 -0.51
CA ALA A 205 2.97 -9.15 -0.57
C ALA A 205 2.42 -9.69 -1.89
N PHE A 206 1.17 -10.17 -1.85
CA PHE A 206 0.44 -10.71 -2.99
C PHE A 206 0.13 -9.65 -4.04
N ASP A 207 -0.23 -8.45 -3.58
CA ASP A 207 -0.39 -7.21 -4.33
C ASP A 207 -0.07 -6.04 -3.37
N SER A 208 -0.31 -4.79 -3.77
CA SER A 208 -0.29 -3.60 -2.91
C SER A 208 -1.18 -3.81 -1.69
N LEU A 209 -0.64 -3.58 -0.49
CA LEU A 209 -1.35 -3.87 0.75
C LEU A 209 -2.62 -3.01 0.90
N ALA A 210 -3.64 -3.56 1.55
CA ALA A 210 -4.90 -2.85 1.83
C ALA A 210 -4.90 -2.10 3.18
N GLY A 211 -4.23 -2.63 4.20
CA GLY A 211 -4.38 -2.17 5.59
C GLY A 211 -4.02 -0.69 5.87
N PHE A 212 -4.43 -0.20 7.05
CA PHE A 212 -4.24 1.20 7.45
C PHE A 212 -2.78 1.59 7.70
N SER A 213 -1.95 0.68 8.21
CA SER A 213 -0.53 1.00 8.46
C SER A 213 0.26 1.14 7.16
N HIS A 214 0.14 0.11 6.33
CA HIS A 214 1.07 -0.17 5.25
C HIS A 214 0.38 -0.26 3.89
N GLY A 215 -0.87 0.15 3.78
CA GLY A 215 -1.67 -0.06 2.59
C GLY A 215 -2.50 1.14 2.18
N ALA A 216 -3.38 0.90 1.20
CA ALA A 216 -4.17 1.91 0.55
C ALA A 216 -5.08 2.68 1.53
N SER A 217 -5.64 2.06 2.57
CA SER A 217 -6.42 2.77 3.59
C SER A 217 -5.62 3.87 4.29
N GLY A 218 -4.35 3.62 4.60
CA GLY A 218 -3.50 4.61 5.25
C GLY A 218 -3.15 5.77 4.32
N ILE A 219 -2.89 5.45 3.05
CA ILE A 219 -2.63 6.45 2.00
C ILE A 219 -3.88 7.33 1.81
N ALA A 220 -5.05 6.71 1.67
CA ALA A 220 -6.32 7.41 1.55
C ALA A 220 -6.61 8.31 2.76
N TYR A 221 -6.38 7.79 3.97
CA TYR A 221 -6.57 8.56 5.20
C TYR A 221 -5.75 9.85 5.20
N VAL A 222 -4.48 9.79 4.78
CA VAL A 222 -3.63 10.98 4.65
C VAL A 222 -4.12 11.89 3.52
N LEU A 223 -4.34 11.37 2.32
CA LEU A 223 -4.72 12.16 1.15
C LEU A 223 -6.01 12.93 1.38
N MET A 224 -7.02 12.29 1.99
CA MET A 224 -8.27 12.95 2.31
C MET A 224 -8.10 14.02 3.40
N GLN A 225 -7.22 13.80 4.37
CA GLN A 225 -6.90 14.81 5.39
C GLN A 225 -6.22 16.05 4.80
N VAL A 226 -5.19 15.83 4.00
CA VAL A 226 -4.42 16.91 3.36
C VAL A 226 -5.29 17.64 2.34
N GLY A 227 -6.09 16.90 1.56
CA GLY A 227 -7.09 17.45 0.65
C GLY A 227 -8.12 18.31 1.38
N ASN A 228 -8.70 17.83 2.49
CA ASN A 228 -9.64 18.63 3.27
C ASN A 228 -8.97 19.87 3.93
N TYR A 229 -7.70 19.76 4.31
CA TYR A 229 -6.93 20.86 4.91
C TYR A 229 -6.68 21.99 3.91
N PHE A 230 -6.31 21.66 2.67
CA PHE A 230 -6.04 22.61 1.59
C PHE A 230 -7.24 22.95 0.72
N LYS A 231 -8.38 22.24 0.90
CA LYS A 231 -9.56 22.30 0.01
C LYS A 231 -9.24 21.86 -1.42
N ASP A 232 -8.48 20.78 -1.51
CA ASP A 232 -8.01 20.19 -2.75
C ASP A 232 -8.81 18.91 -3.07
N GLU A 233 -9.73 19.02 -4.04
CA GLU A 233 -10.60 17.93 -4.47
C GLU A 233 -9.84 16.83 -5.21
N GLY A 234 -8.69 17.14 -5.81
CA GLY A 234 -7.83 16.18 -6.49
C GLY A 234 -7.23 15.17 -5.51
N LEU A 235 -6.78 15.64 -4.34
CA LEU A 235 -6.32 14.76 -3.26
C LEU A 235 -7.45 13.94 -2.64
N ILE A 236 -8.66 14.50 -2.50
CA ILE A 236 -9.84 13.74 -2.06
C ILE A 236 -10.11 12.60 -3.04
N TYR A 237 -10.16 12.90 -4.33
CA TYR A 237 -10.36 11.93 -5.41
C TYR A 237 -9.33 10.79 -5.35
N LEU A 238 -8.03 11.10 -5.22
CA LEU A 238 -7.00 10.06 -5.08
C LEU A 238 -7.22 9.17 -3.85
N GLY A 239 -7.67 9.77 -2.74
CA GLY A 239 -8.08 9.02 -1.56
C GLY A 239 -9.23 8.06 -1.85
N GLU A 240 -10.29 8.51 -2.53
CA GLU A 240 -11.41 7.65 -2.92
C GLU A 240 -11.00 6.52 -3.87
N GLN A 241 -10.09 6.79 -4.81
CA GLN A 241 -9.53 5.76 -5.70
C GLN A 241 -8.69 4.73 -4.93
N ALA A 242 -7.93 5.14 -3.91
CA ALA A 242 -7.22 4.22 -3.03
C ALA A 242 -8.20 3.34 -2.23
N LEU A 243 -9.32 3.90 -1.76
CA LEU A 243 -10.38 3.15 -1.07
C LEU A 243 -11.10 2.17 -2.01
N ALA A 244 -11.29 2.54 -3.28
CA ALA A 244 -11.84 1.66 -4.29
C ALA A 244 -10.91 0.48 -4.57
N TYR A 245 -9.59 0.71 -4.63
CA TYR A 245 -8.60 -0.36 -4.77
C TYR A 245 -8.71 -1.39 -3.66
N GLU A 246 -8.59 -0.98 -2.40
CA GLU A 246 -8.59 -1.98 -1.33
C GLU A 246 -9.92 -2.72 -1.17
N MET A 247 -11.03 -2.13 -1.63
CA MET A 247 -12.34 -2.78 -1.58
C MET A 247 -12.38 -4.08 -2.39
N GLN A 248 -11.53 -4.22 -3.41
CA GLN A 248 -11.41 -5.48 -4.17
C GLN A 248 -10.93 -6.66 -3.30
N TYR A 249 -10.26 -6.36 -2.17
CA TYR A 249 -9.76 -7.36 -1.23
C TYR A 249 -10.64 -7.49 0.02
N PHE A 250 -11.86 -6.96 -0.02
CA PHE A 250 -12.85 -7.23 1.01
C PHE A 250 -13.44 -8.64 0.81
N HIS A 251 -13.31 -9.48 1.83
CA HIS A 251 -13.86 -10.82 1.85
C HIS A 251 -15.17 -10.84 2.66
N ALA A 252 -16.29 -10.84 1.94
CA ALA A 252 -17.62 -10.65 2.51
C ALA A 252 -17.98 -11.66 3.61
N GLU A 253 -17.66 -12.95 3.44
CA GLU A 253 -17.99 -14.00 4.41
C GLU A 253 -17.30 -13.78 5.76
N SER A 254 -16.08 -13.22 5.76
CA SER A 254 -15.34 -12.92 7.00
C SER A 254 -15.55 -11.49 7.48
N GLY A 255 -16.33 -10.68 6.76
CA GLY A 255 -16.55 -9.26 7.04
C GLY A 255 -15.26 -8.47 7.17
N ASN A 256 -14.21 -8.83 6.42
CA ASN A 256 -12.86 -8.34 6.66
C ASN A 256 -12.06 -8.20 5.36
N TRP A 257 -11.03 -7.35 5.39
CA TRP A 257 -10.07 -7.23 4.31
C TRP A 257 -8.95 -8.24 4.47
N LEU A 258 -8.46 -8.75 3.34
CA LEU A 258 -7.37 -9.71 3.30
C LEU A 258 -6.03 -9.06 3.70
N ASP A 259 -5.28 -9.76 4.54
CA ASP A 259 -3.89 -9.44 4.83
C ASP A 259 -2.98 -10.00 3.72
N LEU A 260 -2.73 -9.17 2.71
CA LEU A 260 -1.98 -9.54 1.50
C LEU A 260 -0.48 -9.81 1.72
N ARG A 261 0.05 -9.70 2.94
CA ARG A 261 1.46 -9.99 3.21
C ARG A 261 1.77 -11.47 2.94
N LEU A 262 2.94 -11.75 2.37
CA LEU A 262 3.41 -13.10 2.08
C LEU A 262 4.68 -13.37 2.88
N GLY A 263 4.55 -13.98 4.04
CA GLY A 263 5.69 -14.46 4.82
C GLY A 263 6.33 -15.72 4.21
N LYS A 264 7.48 -16.15 4.74
CA LYS A 264 8.20 -17.37 4.30
C LYS A 264 7.28 -18.58 4.19
N TYR A 265 6.41 -18.77 5.19
CA TYR A 265 5.44 -19.87 5.22
C TYR A 265 4.46 -19.85 4.03
N ARG A 266 3.86 -18.68 3.73
CA ARG A 266 2.90 -18.56 2.62
C ARG A 266 3.59 -18.77 1.27
N LEU A 267 4.82 -18.26 1.13
CA LEU A 267 5.63 -18.45 -0.07
C LEU A 267 6.12 -19.89 -0.27
N SER A 268 6.13 -20.72 0.78
CA SER A 268 6.50 -22.14 0.70
C SER A 268 5.30 -23.08 0.48
N LEU A 269 4.07 -22.55 0.37
CA LEU A 269 2.91 -23.39 0.06
C LEU A 269 3.08 -24.04 -1.31
N PRO A 270 2.60 -25.29 -1.51
CA PRO A 270 2.50 -25.88 -2.82
C PRO A 270 1.79 -24.93 -3.79
N ASP A 271 2.26 -24.87 -5.02
CA ASP A 271 1.70 -24.03 -6.07
C ASP A 271 1.68 -22.51 -5.81
N ALA A 272 2.40 -22.00 -4.80
CA ALA A 272 2.50 -20.56 -4.54
C ALA A 272 2.99 -19.75 -5.77
N TYR A 273 3.75 -20.38 -6.68
CA TYR A 273 4.20 -19.77 -7.94
C TYR A 273 3.04 -19.46 -8.91
N LYS A 274 1.89 -20.16 -8.80
CA LYS A 274 0.68 -19.89 -9.60
C LYS A 274 0.07 -18.53 -9.26
N TRP A 275 0.35 -18.03 -8.06
CA TRP A 275 -0.17 -16.75 -7.55
C TRP A 275 -1.71 -16.68 -7.52
N ASP A 276 -2.37 -17.83 -7.33
CA ASP A 276 -3.81 -17.90 -7.09
C ASP A 276 -4.11 -17.45 -5.66
N LEU A 277 -5.00 -16.45 -5.53
CA LEU A 277 -5.42 -15.92 -4.23
C LEU A 277 -6.01 -17.02 -3.32
N ASN A 278 -6.67 -18.02 -3.88
CA ASN A 278 -7.30 -19.12 -3.12
C ASN A 278 -6.29 -19.94 -2.32
N ILE A 279 -5.05 -20.06 -2.81
CA ILE A 279 -3.95 -20.75 -2.11
C ILE A 279 -3.64 -20.06 -0.78
N PHE A 280 -3.72 -18.74 -0.74
CA PHE A 280 -3.36 -17.93 0.42
C PHE A 280 -4.55 -17.54 1.31
N LEU A 281 -5.78 -17.62 0.76
CA LEU A 281 -7.01 -17.13 1.37
C LEU A 281 -7.26 -17.64 2.81
N PRO A 282 -7.02 -18.92 3.17
CA PRO A 282 -7.27 -19.42 4.52
C PRO A 282 -6.58 -18.61 5.62
N GLU A 283 -5.36 -18.14 5.36
CA GLU A 283 -4.57 -17.35 6.31
C GLU A 283 -4.80 -15.84 6.18
N MET A 284 -5.04 -15.34 4.96
CA MET A 284 -5.19 -13.91 4.71
C MET A 284 -6.45 -13.30 5.32
N LYS A 285 -7.53 -14.08 5.47
CA LYS A 285 -8.84 -13.56 5.94
C LYS A 285 -8.97 -13.41 7.46
N LYS A 286 -8.04 -14.00 8.22
CA LYS A 286 -8.16 -14.17 9.69
C LYS A 286 -7.90 -12.88 10.46
N VAL A 287 -6.82 -12.18 10.13
CA VAL A 287 -6.30 -11.08 10.96
C VAL A 287 -7.16 -9.83 10.85
N ASN A 288 -7.54 -9.28 12.00
CA ASN A 288 -8.16 -7.96 12.13
C ASN A 288 -7.44 -7.19 13.25
N SER A 289 -6.93 -6.02 12.92
CA SER A 289 -6.21 -5.12 13.81
C SER A 289 -6.23 -3.69 13.27
N TRP A 290 -5.60 -2.77 14.00
CA TRP A 290 -5.35 -1.41 13.48
C TRP A 290 -4.46 -1.45 12.24
N ALA A 291 -3.39 -2.24 12.24
CA ALA A 291 -2.46 -2.27 11.11
C ALA A 291 -3.09 -2.90 9.85
N HIS A 292 -3.83 -4.00 10.02
CA HIS A 292 -4.35 -4.81 8.92
C HIS A 292 -5.76 -5.33 9.22
N GLY A 293 -6.65 -5.27 8.24
CA GLY A 293 -8.03 -5.72 8.36
C GLY A 293 -8.98 -4.61 8.80
N ALA A 294 -10.18 -5.04 9.21
CA ALA A 294 -11.36 -4.20 9.31
C ALA A 294 -11.18 -2.99 10.23
N ALA A 295 -10.58 -3.14 11.42
CA ALA A 295 -10.54 -2.08 12.43
C ALA A 295 -9.79 -0.82 11.95
N GLY A 296 -8.57 -0.95 11.44
CA GLY A 296 -7.82 0.18 10.88
C GLY A 296 -8.49 0.78 9.65
N ILE A 297 -8.96 -0.08 8.73
CA ILE A 297 -9.67 0.35 7.51
C ILE A 297 -10.96 1.10 7.87
N GLY A 298 -11.63 0.70 8.95
CA GLY A 298 -12.80 1.38 9.50
C GLY A 298 -12.52 2.82 9.93
N LEU A 299 -11.32 3.11 10.47
CA LEU A 299 -10.92 4.48 10.79
C LEU A 299 -10.82 5.33 9.52
N ALA A 300 -10.19 4.80 8.46
CA ALA A 300 -10.13 5.46 7.17
C ALA A 300 -11.55 5.70 6.59
N ARG A 301 -12.45 4.70 6.67
CA ARG A 301 -13.86 4.85 6.24
C ARG A 301 -14.63 5.88 7.03
N LEU A 302 -14.49 5.88 8.35
CA LEU A 302 -15.18 6.84 9.20
C LEU A 302 -14.73 8.26 8.87
N PHE A 303 -13.43 8.43 8.64
CA PHE A 303 -12.89 9.72 8.25
C PHE A 303 -13.34 10.15 6.84
N ALA A 304 -13.33 9.23 5.87
CA ALA A 304 -13.86 9.46 4.53
C ALA A 304 -15.33 9.92 4.57
N TYR A 305 -16.16 9.27 5.39
CA TYR A 305 -17.54 9.68 5.63
C TYR A 305 -17.64 11.08 6.24
N LYS A 306 -16.86 11.37 7.29
CA LYS A 306 -16.86 12.70 7.95
C LYS A 306 -16.49 13.83 7.00
N ILE A 307 -15.69 13.58 5.97
CA ILE A 307 -15.32 14.58 4.95
C ILE A 307 -16.37 14.69 3.85
N THR A 308 -16.76 13.55 3.28
CA THR A 308 -17.51 13.52 2.01
C THR A 308 -19.03 13.47 2.21
N GLY A 309 -19.50 13.03 3.38
CA GLY A 309 -20.90 12.69 3.61
C GLY A 309 -21.38 11.47 2.82
N ASN A 310 -20.49 10.73 2.15
CA ASN A 310 -20.88 9.62 1.28
C ASN A 310 -21.35 8.40 2.11
N GLU A 311 -22.64 8.12 2.05
CA GLU A 311 -23.30 7.02 2.79
C GLU A 311 -22.75 5.63 2.48
N LEU A 312 -22.04 5.44 1.36
CA LEU A 312 -21.29 4.20 1.11
C LEU A 312 -20.30 3.91 2.23
N TYR A 313 -19.52 4.91 2.65
CA TYR A 313 -18.50 4.75 3.68
C TYR A 313 -19.14 4.49 5.05
N PHE A 314 -20.28 5.13 5.35
CA PHE A 314 -21.03 4.85 6.56
C PHE A 314 -21.55 3.40 6.62
N ARG A 315 -22.07 2.87 5.50
CA ARG A 315 -22.45 1.45 5.40
C ARG A 315 -21.26 0.52 5.61
N GLN A 316 -20.09 0.85 5.05
CA GLN A 316 -18.87 0.08 5.24
C GLN A 316 -18.39 0.11 6.71
N CYS A 317 -18.50 1.25 7.41
CA CYS A 317 -18.25 1.32 8.86
C CYS A 317 -19.16 0.37 9.66
N LYS A 318 -20.43 0.19 9.25
CA LYS A 318 -21.32 -0.79 9.90
C LYS A 318 -20.85 -2.23 9.72
N LEU A 319 -20.33 -2.59 8.53
CA LEU A 319 -19.73 -3.91 8.30
C LEU A 319 -18.49 -4.12 9.16
N VAL A 320 -17.60 -3.12 9.21
CA VAL A 320 -16.41 -3.15 10.08
C VAL A 320 -16.81 -3.33 11.55
N MET A 321 -17.83 -2.59 12.01
CA MET A 321 -18.33 -2.69 13.39
C MET A 321 -18.82 -4.10 13.71
N GLN A 322 -19.54 -4.76 12.80
CA GLN A 322 -19.97 -6.15 13.00
C GLN A 322 -18.78 -7.08 13.20
N ARG A 323 -17.75 -6.96 12.36
CA ARG A 323 -16.52 -7.75 12.48
C ARG A 323 -15.77 -7.47 13.78
N CYS A 324 -15.57 -6.20 14.13
CA CYS A 324 -14.88 -5.81 15.36
C CYS A 324 -15.62 -6.31 16.61
N LEU A 325 -16.94 -6.18 16.66
CA LEU A 325 -17.75 -6.66 17.79
C LEU A 325 -17.72 -8.19 17.92
N LYS A 326 -17.59 -8.93 16.81
CA LYS A 326 -17.40 -10.38 16.85
C LYS A 326 -16.07 -10.73 17.53
N ASP A 327 -14.96 -10.17 17.04
CA ASP A 327 -13.62 -10.46 17.57
C ASP A 327 -13.49 -10.08 19.06
N LEU A 328 -14.09 -8.95 19.47
CA LEU A 328 -14.10 -8.50 20.87
C LEU A 328 -15.00 -9.34 21.79
N LYS A 329 -15.97 -10.10 21.25
CA LYS A 329 -16.79 -11.02 22.05
C LYS A 329 -16.11 -12.37 22.24
N GLU A 330 -15.42 -12.83 21.20
CA GLU A 330 -14.69 -14.10 21.16
C GLU A 330 -13.42 -14.04 22.02
N LEU A 331 -12.61 -12.97 21.89
CA LEU A 331 -11.37 -12.78 22.66
C LEU A 331 -10.43 -14.00 22.64
N ASP A 332 -10.25 -14.58 21.46
CA ASP A 332 -9.45 -15.79 21.19
C ASP A 332 -7.93 -15.54 21.06
N ARG A 333 -7.50 -14.27 21.07
CA ARG A 333 -6.09 -13.86 20.98
C ARG A 333 -5.55 -13.38 22.32
N THR A 334 -4.22 -13.41 22.45
CA THR A 334 -3.49 -12.97 23.66
C THR A 334 -2.65 -11.71 23.38
N ASP A 335 -3.19 -10.82 22.55
CA ASP A 335 -2.57 -9.57 22.13
C ASP A 335 -3.54 -8.40 22.34
N PHE A 336 -3.15 -7.49 23.23
CA PHE A 336 -3.90 -6.31 23.66
C PHE A 336 -3.17 -5.01 23.29
N THR A 337 -2.26 -5.06 22.32
CA THR A 337 -1.48 -3.91 21.85
C THR A 337 -2.24 -3.03 20.86
N LEU A 338 -1.74 -1.83 20.58
CA LEU A 338 -2.37 -0.89 19.64
C LEU A 338 -2.23 -1.33 18.18
N CYS A 339 -1.07 -1.87 17.77
CA CYS A 339 -0.79 -2.17 16.37
C CYS A 339 -1.57 -3.40 15.88
N SER A 340 -1.46 -4.50 16.62
CA SER A 340 -1.97 -5.81 16.21
C SER A 340 -3.08 -6.34 17.10
N GLY A 341 -3.20 -5.87 18.34
CA GLY A 341 -4.08 -6.42 19.36
C GLY A 341 -5.46 -5.78 19.46
N TYR A 342 -6.20 -6.20 20.50
CA TYR A 342 -7.56 -5.72 20.76
C TYR A 342 -7.64 -4.23 21.06
N ALA A 343 -6.60 -3.61 21.63
CA ALA A 343 -6.61 -2.17 21.88
C ALA A 343 -6.71 -1.38 20.56
N GLY A 344 -6.05 -1.83 19.48
CA GLY A 344 -6.22 -1.25 18.15
C GLY A 344 -7.64 -1.36 17.59
N ILE A 345 -8.36 -2.44 17.92
CA ILE A 345 -9.77 -2.63 17.53
C ILE A 345 -10.69 -1.66 18.29
N LEU A 346 -10.42 -1.46 19.58
CA LEU A 346 -11.21 -0.57 20.43
C LEU A 346 -11.21 0.88 19.93
N LEU A 347 -10.15 1.33 19.25
CA LEU A 347 -10.07 2.67 18.66
C LEU A 347 -11.22 2.94 17.70
N PHE A 348 -11.41 2.07 16.69
CA PHE A 348 -12.50 2.20 15.73
C PHE A 348 -13.87 2.06 16.41
N VAL A 349 -14.02 1.07 17.28
CA VAL A 349 -15.31 0.81 17.95
C VAL A 349 -15.71 2.00 18.83
N SER A 350 -14.76 2.61 19.54
CA SER A 350 -14.99 3.80 20.36
C SER A 350 -15.49 4.97 19.52
N GLU A 351 -14.74 5.31 18.46
CA GLU A 351 -15.07 6.43 17.56
C GLU A 351 -16.44 6.24 16.89
N PHE A 352 -16.68 5.07 16.28
CA PHE A 352 -17.90 4.86 15.51
C PHE A 352 -19.13 4.64 16.41
N SER A 353 -18.97 4.05 17.60
CA SER A 353 -20.07 3.97 18.58
C SER A 353 -20.43 5.33 19.16
N GLY A 354 -19.46 6.22 19.35
CA GLY A 354 -19.70 7.63 19.67
C GLY A 354 -20.59 8.29 18.63
N PHE A 355 -20.25 8.12 17.35
CA PHE A 355 -21.03 8.65 16.22
C PHE A 355 -22.44 8.07 16.13
N MET A 356 -22.62 6.76 16.38
CA MET A 356 -23.95 6.12 16.38
C MET A 356 -24.70 6.24 17.72
N GLU A 357 -24.13 6.97 18.69
CA GLU A 357 -24.63 7.12 20.05
C GLU A 357 -24.85 5.81 20.84
N LYS A 358 -24.25 4.70 20.41
CA LYS A 358 -24.38 3.39 21.09
C LYS A 358 -23.39 3.28 22.26
N ASP A 359 -23.79 2.51 23.28
CA ASP A 359 -22.92 2.19 24.41
C ASP A 359 -22.42 0.75 24.36
N TYR A 360 -21.11 0.59 24.46
CA TYR A 360 -20.40 -0.70 24.53
C TYR A 360 -19.47 -0.77 25.76
N SER A 361 -19.69 0.08 26.77
CA SER A 361 -18.89 0.17 28.01
C SER A 361 -18.60 -1.18 28.66
N THR A 362 -19.62 -2.05 28.79
CA THR A 362 -19.46 -3.40 29.36
C THR A 362 -18.50 -4.28 28.56
N LEU A 363 -18.56 -4.22 27.23
CA LEU A 363 -17.65 -4.98 26.36
C LEU A 363 -16.22 -4.46 26.52
N PHE A 364 -16.03 -3.15 26.56
CA PHE A 364 -14.73 -2.53 26.76
C PHE A 364 -14.13 -2.94 28.12
N MET A 365 -14.93 -2.92 29.19
CA MET A 365 -14.49 -3.37 30.51
C MET A 365 -14.04 -4.83 30.49
N ARG A 366 -14.76 -5.72 29.81
CA ARG A 366 -14.36 -7.13 29.68
C ARG A 366 -13.00 -7.27 29.00
N VAL A 367 -12.75 -6.51 27.93
CA VAL A 367 -11.47 -6.52 27.20
C VAL A 367 -10.34 -6.01 28.09
N MET A 368 -10.58 -4.93 28.84
CA MET A 368 -9.59 -4.36 29.78
C MET A 368 -9.29 -5.30 30.96
N ASP A 369 -10.31 -5.94 31.53
CA ASP A 369 -10.14 -6.92 32.62
C ASP A 369 -9.32 -8.14 32.15
N GLN A 370 -9.53 -8.59 30.90
CA GLN A 370 -8.71 -9.64 30.27
C GLN A 370 -7.27 -9.19 30.05
N ALA A 371 -7.07 -7.98 29.51
CA ALA A 371 -5.74 -7.39 29.32
C ALA A 371 -4.99 -7.28 30.66
N LYS A 372 -5.68 -6.83 31.72
CA LYS A 372 -5.14 -6.75 33.08
C LYS A 372 -4.75 -8.12 33.61
N THR A 373 -5.63 -9.12 33.48
CA THR A 373 -5.38 -10.50 33.92
C THR A 373 -4.14 -11.07 33.22
N GLN A 374 -3.99 -10.83 31.92
CA GLN A 374 -2.81 -11.26 31.17
C GLN A 374 -1.56 -10.54 31.68
N TYR A 375 -1.62 -9.23 31.87
CA TYR A 375 -0.50 -8.44 32.39
C TYR A 375 -0.07 -8.90 33.79
N GLU A 376 -1.00 -9.19 34.70
CA GLU A 376 -0.68 -9.71 36.04
C GLU A 376 0.04 -11.07 35.98
N ARG A 377 -0.31 -11.92 35.01
CA ARG A 377 0.28 -13.26 34.84
C ARG A 377 1.60 -13.27 34.07
N LYS A 378 1.73 -12.43 33.05
CA LYS A 378 2.82 -12.48 32.06
C LYS A 378 3.69 -11.24 32.02
N ARG A 379 3.29 -10.18 32.73
CA ARG A 379 3.90 -8.84 32.70
C ARG A 379 3.95 -8.23 31.28
N SER A 380 3.04 -8.67 30.41
CA SER A 380 2.98 -8.29 29.00
C SER A 380 1.56 -8.24 28.47
N TYR A 381 1.35 -7.37 27.48
CA TYR A 381 0.11 -7.26 26.71
C TYR A 381 0.17 -8.03 25.39
N ASN A 382 1.29 -8.66 25.05
CA ASN A 382 1.47 -9.46 23.84
C ASN A 382 2.29 -10.72 24.14
N THR A 383 1.69 -11.90 23.95
CA THR A 383 2.38 -13.18 24.17
C THR A 383 2.92 -13.82 22.89
N TYR A 384 2.75 -13.19 21.73
CA TYR A 384 3.25 -13.70 20.45
C TYR A 384 4.70 -13.28 20.17
N ILE A 385 5.31 -12.47 21.04
CA ILE A 385 6.66 -11.95 20.88
C ILE A 385 7.58 -12.44 22.00
N SER A 386 8.84 -12.74 21.66
CA SER A 386 9.82 -13.29 22.61
C SER A 386 10.24 -12.28 23.69
N ALA A 387 10.23 -10.98 23.40
CA ALA A 387 10.58 -9.94 24.37
C ALA A 387 9.55 -9.80 25.49
N ASN A 388 8.29 -10.21 25.25
CA ASN A 388 7.24 -10.34 26.23
C ASN A 388 7.18 -9.14 27.21
N GLN A 389 7.63 -9.30 28.45
CA GLN A 389 7.56 -8.27 29.49
C GLN A 389 8.44 -7.03 29.24
N PHE A 390 9.35 -7.09 28.29
CA PHE A 390 10.29 -6.01 27.98
C PHE A 390 9.82 -5.10 26.84
N ASP A 391 8.59 -5.29 26.33
CA ASP A 391 8.03 -4.41 25.30
C ASP A 391 7.34 -3.17 25.92
N TYR A 392 8.05 -2.05 25.88
CA TYR A 392 7.59 -0.76 26.40
C TYR A 392 6.94 0.13 25.33
N GLY A 393 6.92 -0.31 24.06
CA GLY A 393 6.56 0.52 22.91
C GLY A 393 5.12 1.06 22.94
N LEU A 394 4.88 2.14 22.18
CA LEU A 394 3.53 2.69 22.01
C LEU A 394 2.68 1.78 21.13
N LEU A 395 3.17 1.35 19.97
CA LEU A 395 2.38 0.52 19.06
C LEU A 395 2.43 -0.97 19.42
N SER A 396 3.53 -1.43 20.01
CA SER A 396 3.79 -2.85 20.29
C SER A 396 3.61 -3.27 21.75
N GLY A 397 3.57 -2.33 22.71
CA GLY A 397 3.84 -2.67 24.12
C GLY A 397 2.99 -1.94 25.16
N LYS A 398 3.57 -1.83 26.36
CA LYS A 398 2.91 -1.34 27.59
C LYS A 398 2.43 0.10 27.48
N ALA A 399 3.23 0.99 26.89
CA ALA A 399 2.82 2.39 26.69
C ALA A 399 1.56 2.45 25.82
N GLY A 400 1.43 1.57 24.83
CA GLY A 400 0.24 1.44 24.00
C GLY A 400 -1.01 1.03 24.75
N ALA A 401 -0.89 0.00 25.59
CA ALA A 401 -2.00 -0.44 26.43
C ALA A 401 -2.47 0.69 27.35
N GLY A 402 -1.53 1.41 27.99
CA GLY A 402 -1.85 2.59 28.81
C GLY A 402 -2.47 3.73 27.99
N TYR A 403 -1.97 3.98 26.79
CA TYR A 403 -2.48 5.01 25.89
C TYR A 403 -3.93 4.75 25.47
N MET A 404 -4.31 3.47 25.27
CA MET A 404 -5.71 3.11 25.05
C MET A 404 -6.59 3.44 26.26
N LEU A 405 -6.13 3.13 27.48
CA LEU A 405 -6.89 3.47 28.70
C LEU A 405 -7.08 4.99 28.83
N LEU A 406 -6.06 5.76 28.47
CA LEU A 406 -6.14 7.23 28.44
C LEU A 406 -7.18 7.72 27.43
N GLN A 407 -7.19 7.19 26.20
CA GLN A 407 -8.19 7.52 25.19
C GLN A 407 -9.63 7.22 25.65
N LEU A 408 -9.83 6.18 26.47
CA LEU A 408 -11.14 5.87 27.06
C LEU A 408 -11.56 6.83 28.17
N LEU A 409 -10.59 7.32 28.94
CA LEU A 409 -10.80 8.25 30.05
C LEU A 409 -10.93 9.70 29.59
N ASN A 410 -10.25 10.07 28.50
CA ASN A 410 -10.21 11.41 27.93
C ASN A 410 -10.46 11.35 26.42
N LYS A 411 -11.72 11.52 26.01
CA LYS A 411 -12.13 11.41 24.60
C LYS A 411 -11.66 12.58 23.73
N GLU A 412 -11.39 13.73 24.34
CA GLU A 412 -10.87 14.90 23.64
C GLU A 412 -9.34 14.84 23.48
N MET A 413 -8.70 13.79 24.03
CA MET A 413 -7.25 13.61 23.95
C MET A 413 -6.81 13.42 22.50
N ASN A 414 -5.78 14.14 22.09
CA ASN A 414 -5.21 14.01 20.75
C ASN A 414 -4.75 12.56 20.52
N ASN A 415 -5.11 11.97 19.37
CA ASN A 415 -4.77 10.58 19.06
C ASN A 415 -3.50 10.47 18.19
N ALA A 416 -2.48 9.78 18.69
CA ALA A 416 -1.22 9.56 17.97
C ALA A 416 -1.26 8.36 17.01
N VAL A 417 -2.29 7.51 17.08
CA VAL A 417 -2.45 6.30 16.26
C VAL A 417 -3.31 6.54 15.01
N TYR A 418 -4.22 7.51 15.07
CA TYR A 418 -4.92 8.08 13.91
C TYR A 418 -5.00 9.61 14.04
N PRO A 419 -3.86 10.33 13.99
CA PRO A 419 -3.84 11.78 14.11
C PRO A 419 -4.73 12.45 13.06
N VAL A 420 -5.40 13.52 13.50
CA VAL A 420 -6.28 14.35 12.67
C VAL A 420 -5.66 15.73 12.49
N LEU A 421 -5.54 16.20 11.25
CA LEU A 421 -5.10 17.55 10.95
C LEU A 421 -6.12 18.58 11.48
N PRO A 422 -5.65 19.68 12.09
CA PRO A 422 -6.54 20.74 12.56
C PRO A 422 -7.25 21.43 11.38
N ARG A 423 -8.41 22.04 11.65
CA ARG A 423 -9.11 22.84 10.64
C ARG A 423 -8.26 24.04 10.24
N ASN A 424 -8.11 24.25 8.93
CA ASN A 424 -7.42 25.42 8.40
C ASN A 424 -8.33 26.67 8.50
N GLN A 425 -8.27 27.38 9.63
CA GLN A 425 -9.10 28.57 9.88
C GLN A 425 -8.78 29.76 8.97
N LYS A 426 -7.54 29.85 8.49
CA LYS A 426 -7.10 30.88 7.54
C LYS A 426 -7.38 30.34 6.13
N MET A 427 -8.59 30.59 5.62
CA MET A 427 -9.14 30.11 4.33
C MET A 427 -8.40 30.64 3.07
N THR A 428 -7.08 30.75 3.09
CA THR A 428 -6.32 30.96 1.85
C THR A 428 -6.24 29.66 1.08
N THR A 429 -6.98 29.57 -0.03
CA THR A 429 -6.84 28.54 -1.07
C THR A 429 -5.39 28.53 -1.55
N THR A 430 -4.59 27.66 -0.95
CA THR A 430 -3.20 27.46 -1.32
C THR A 430 -3.17 26.26 -2.24
N LEU A 431 -2.89 26.49 -3.53
CA LEU A 431 -2.76 25.40 -4.48
C LEU A 431 -1.56 24.54 -4.08
N VAL A 432 -1.80 23.26 -3.77
CA VAL A 432 -0.76 22.30 -3.36
C VAL A 432 -0.63 21.12 -4.31
N SER A 433 -1.63 20.90 -5.14
CA SER A 433 -1.62 19.88 -6.18
C SER A 433 -2.32 20.40 -7.44
N PRO A 434 -2.14 19.73 -8.59
CA PRO A 434 -2.99 19.95 -9.75
C PRO A 434 -4.46 19.67 -9.40
N ASP A 435 -5.40 20.30 -10.10
CA ASP A 435 -6.82 20.00 -9.88
C ASP A 435 -7.16 18.55 -10.24
N LYS A 436 -8.37 18.11 -9.86
CA LYS A 436 -8.87 16.76 -10.12
C LYS A 436 -8.76 16.37 -11.59
N SER A 437 -9.10 17.27 -12.51
CA SER A 437 -9.05 17.01 -13.96
C SER A 437 -7.62 16.81 -14.44
N ALA A 438 -6.68 17.63 -13.98
CA ALA A 438 -5.25 17.49 -14.29
C ALA A 438 -4.66 16.18 -13.75
N ILE A 439 -5.05 15.75 -12.54
CA ILE A 439 -4.64 14.45 -11.99
C ILE A 439 -5.19 13.30 -12.83
N GLN A 440 -6.47 13.36 -13.20
CA GLN A 440 -7.10 12.36 -14.06
C GLN A 440 -6.41 12.29 -15.42
N HIS A 441 -6.20 13.44 -16.07
CA HIS A 441 -5.48 13.53 -17.34
C HIS A 441 -4.06 12.97 -17.23
N HIS A 442 -3.33 13.26 -16.14
CA HIS A 442 -2.01 12.68 -15.91
C HIS A 442 -2.07 11.14 -15.86
N LEU A 443 -2.95 10.57 -15.04
CA LEU A 443 -3.14 9.12 -14.93
C LEU A 443 -3.49 8.47 -16.28
N PHE A 444 -4.39 9.09 -17.04
CA PHE A 444 -4.80 8.58 -18.34
C PHE A 444 -3.67 8.70 -19.37
N SER A 445 -2.94 9.82 -19.39
CA SER A 445 -1.81 10.02 -20.32
C SER A 445 -0.68 9.03 -20.12
N THR A 446 -0.50 8.52 -18.90
CA THR A 446 0.47 7.46 -18.61
C THR A 446 0.14 6.14 -19.31
N HIS A 447 -1.14 5.85 -19.55
CA HIS A 447 -1.60 4.57 -20.11
C HIS A 447 -2.18 4.66 -21.53
N TYR A 448 -2.61 5.85 -21.96
CA TYR A 448 -3.31 6.12 -23.22
C TYR A 448 -2.69 7.30 -23.98
N ALA A 449 -1.36 7.45 -23.93
CA ALA A 449 -0.65 8.60 -24.48
C ALA A 449 -0.97 8.86 -25.97
N ARG A 450 -1.02 7.80 -26.79
CA ARG A 450 -1.28 7.91 -28.22
C ARG A 450 -2.74 8.18 -28.51
N THR A 451 -3.64 7.58 -27.73
CA THR A 451 -5.08 7.85 -27.82
C THR A 451 -5.37 9.31 -27.47
N ILE A 452 -4.78 9.84 -26.41
CA ILE A 452 -4.91 11.26 -26.04
C ILE A 452 -4.34 12.15 -27.14
N HIS A 453 -3.17 11.83 -27.69
CA HIS A 453 -2.61 12.58 -28.82
C HIS A 453 -3.53 12.57 -30.05
N PHE A 454 -4.13 11.41 -30.37
CA PHE A 454 -5.12 11.28 -31.43
C PHE A 454 -6.35 12.18 -31.16
N LEU A 455 -6.93 12.11 -29.96
CA LEU A 455 -8.09 12.92 -29.58
C LEU A 455 -7.78 14.41 -29.63
N ASN A 456 -6.61 14.83 -29.17
CA ASN A 456 -6.19 16.24 -29.25
C ASN A 456 -6.06 16.75 -30.69
N THR A 457 -5.73 15.85 -31.63
CA THR A 457 -5.58 16.17 -33.05
C THR A 457 -6.94 16.25 -33.75
N TYR A 458 -7.84 15.29 -33.51
CA TYR A 458 -9.08 15.12 -34.28
C TYR A 458 -10.36 15.54 -33.54
N ALA A 459 -10.28 15.79 -32.23
CA ALA A 459 -11.34 16.31 -31.38
C ALA A 459 -10.77 17.32 -30.36
N PRO A 460 -10.19 18.44 -30.82
CA PRO A 460 -9.52 19.40 -29.93
C PRO A 460 -10.47 19.90 -28.82
N GLY A 461 -9.96 19.93 -27.58
CA GLY A 461 -10.71 20.34 -26.39
C GLY A 461 -11.54 19.24 -25.74
N PHE A 462 -11.68 18.05 -26.35
CA PHE A 462 -12.40 16.93 -25.75
C PHE A 462 -11.76 16.45 -24.44
N THR A 463 -10.45 16.27 -24.43
CA THR A 463 -9.71 15.76 -23.25
C THR A 463 -9.75 16.74 -22.08
N ASP A 464 -9.78 18.05 -22.36
CA ASP A 464 -9.85 19.11 -21.34
C ASP A 464 -11.25 19.18 -20.70
N GLN A 465 -12.28 18.75 -21.44
CA GLN A 465 -13.67 18.71 -20.99
C GLN A 465 -14.07 17.35 -20.42
N LEU A 466 -13.18 16.37 -20.44
CA LEU A 466 -13.46 15.00 -20.04
C LEU A 466 -13.66 14.91 -18.53
N GLN A 467 -14.84 14.45 -18.12
CA GLN A 467 -15.20 14.26 -16.70
C GLN A 467 -15.46 12.78 -16.43
N ALA A 468 -14.39 12.04 -16.20
CA ALA A 468 -14.45 10.61 -15.88
C ALA A 468 -14.03 10.37 -14.41
N GLU A 469 -14.88 9.74 -13.60
CA GLU A 469 -14.61 9.48 -12.18
C GLU A 469 -13.68 8.29 -11.95
N ASN A 470 -13.40 7.51 -12.98
CA ASN A 470 -12.49 6.38 -12.91
C ASN A 470 -12.03 5.99 -14.32
N VAL A 471 -11.05 5.07 -14.38
CA VAL A 471 -10.48 4.59 -15.65
C VAL A 471 -11.52 3.96 -16.56
N ARG A 472 -12.56 3.32 -16.01
CA ARG A 472 -13.60 2.67 -16.82
C ARG A 472 -14.49 3.70 -17.51
N GLU A 473 -14.96 4.71 -16.77
CA GLU A 473 -15.73 5.81 -17.36
C GLU A 473 -14.92 6.57 -18.40
N PHE A 474 -13.61 6.74 -18.16
CA PHE A 474 -12.68 7.30 -19.16
C PHE A 474 -12.67 6.45 -20.43
N GLU A 475 -12.48 5.14 -20.30
CA GLU A 475 -12.48 4.21 -21.44
C GLU A 475 -13.80 4.24 -22.22
N GLU A 476 -14.94 4.30 -21.52
CA GLU A 476 -16.27 4.36 -22.13
C GLU A 476 -16.49 5.66 -22.92
N GLN A 477 -16.18 6.83 -22.33
CA GLN A 477 -16.33 8.13 -22.99
C GLN A 477 -15.37 8.29 -24.20
N VAL A 478 -14.13 7.83 -24.05
CA VAL A 478 -13.15 7.82 -25.14
C VAL A 478 -13.61 6.95 -26.30
N LEU A 479 -14.12 5.74 -26.00
CA LEU A 479 -14.63 4.84 -27.02
C LEU A 479 -15.82 5.44 -27.78
N GLU A 480 -16.76 6.07 -27.06
CA GLU A 480 -17.89 6.77 -27.66
C GLU A 480 -17.40 7.88 -28.61
N LYS A 481 -16.45 8.71 -28.15
CA LYS A 481 -15.93 9.81 -28.96
C LYS A 481 -15.21 9.33 -30.21
N ILE A 482 -14.41 8.27 -30.09
CA ILE A 482 -13.75 7.64 -31.24
C ILE A 482 -14.79 7.09 -32.22
N GLY A 483 -15.86 6.45 -31.74
CA GLY A 483 -16.95 5.97 -32.58
C GLY A 483 -17.64 7.08 -33.37
N GLN A 484 -17.89 8.23 -32.75
CA GLN A 484 -18.43 9.41 -33.44
C GLN A 484 -17.50 9.91 -34.55
N LEU A 485 -16.20 10.05 -34.26
CA LEU A 485 -15.21 10.48 -35.26
C LEU A 485 -15.10 9.49 -36.43
N SER A 486 -15.16 8.19 -36.16
CA SER A 486 -15.08 7.16 -37.20
C SER A 486 -16.29 7.15 -38.15
N ASN A 487 -17.47 7.56 -37.68
CA ASN A 487 -18.65 7.71 -38.53
C ASN A 487 -18.47 8.83 -39.57
N ASP A 488 -17.76 9.90 -39.19
CA ASP A 488 -17.46 11.01 -40.10
C ASP A 488 -16.30 10.66 -41.04
N LYS A 489 -15.17 10.23 -40.47
CA LYS A 489 -14.00 9.76 -41.20
C LYS A 489 -13.13 8.89 -40.31
N ASP A 490 -12.87 7.67 -40.76
CA ASP A 490 -12.04 6.75 -40.01
C ASP A 490 -10.55 7.17 -40.08
N HIS A 491 -10.07 7.78 -39.00
CA HIS A 491 -8.69 8.21 -38.81
C HIS A 491 -7.82 7.18 -38.06
N GLY A 492 -8.37 5.99 -37.73
CA GLY A 492 -7.63 4.92 -37.07
C GLY A 492 -7.56 5.04 -35.54
N GLY A 493 -8.40 5.88 -34.95
CA GLY A 493 -8.45 6.08 -33.50
C GLY A 493 -8.84 4.81 -32.74
N ALA A 494 -9.72 4.00 -33.34
CA ALA A 494 -10.16 2.74 -32.74
C ALA A 494 -9.01 1.73 -32.60
N GLU A 495 -8.13 1.62 -33.60
CA GLU A 495 -6.97 0.74 -33.55
C GLU A 495 -5.94 1.18 -32.49
N ILE A 496 -5.68 2.50 -32.40
CA ILE A 496 -4.77 3.07 -31.39
C ILE A 496 -5.31 2.81 -29.99
N PHE A 497 -6.59 3.13 -29.76
CA PHE A 497 -7.23 2.90 -28.47
C PHE A 497 -7.28 1.42 -28.11
N CYS A 498 -7.62 0.54 -29.06
CA CYS A 498 -7.64 -0.90 -28.83
C CYS A 498 -6.28 -1.42 -28.39
N PHE A 499 -5.19 -0.98 -29.03
CA PHE A 499 -3.83 -1.34 -28.64
C PHE A 499 -3.50 -0.91 -27.20
N GLU A 500 -3.70 0.37 -26.87
CA GLU A 500 -3.38 0.90 -25.53
C GLU A 500 -4.32 0.33 -24.46
N ASN A 501 -5.61 0.13 -24.76
CA ASN A 501 -6.56 -0.51 -23.86
C ASN A 501 -6.16 -1.95 -23.53
N LYS A 502 -5.68 -2.74 -24.49
CA LYS A 502 -5.16 -4.10 -24.21
C LYS A 502 -3.93 -4.07 -23.32
N MET A 503 -3.02 -3.12 -23.55
CA MET A 503 -1.84 -2.94 -22.70
C MET A 503 -2.23 -2.48 -21.28
N ALA A 504 -3.16 -1.54 -21.16
CA ALA A 504 -3.69 -1.06 -19.89
C ALA A 504 -4.45 -2.15 -19.14
N ALA A 505 -5.21 -3.01 -19.84
CA ALA A 505 -5.86 -4.17 -19.24
C ALA A 505 -4.84 -5.16 -18.66
N TRP A 506 -3.68 -5.33 -19.30
CA TRP A 506 -2.58 -6.12 -18.76
C TRP A 506 -1.95 -5.47 -17.53
N TRP A 507 -1.77 -4.14 -17.56
CA TRP A 507 -1.34 -3.37 -16.40
C TRP A 507 -2.28 -3.53 -15.19
N LYS A 508 -3.61 -3.48 -15.40
CA LYS A 508 -4.60 -3.68 -14.31
C LYS A 508 -4.50 -5.05 -13.63
N ARG A 509 -4.06 -6.09 -14.36
CA ARG A 509 -3.84 -7.45 -13.85
C ARG A 509 -2.51 -7.62 -13.12
N HIS A 510 -1.59 -6.69 -13.27
CA HIS A 510 -0.28 -6.76 -12.64
C HIS A 510 -0.44 -6.71 -11.12
N LYS A 511 0.02 -7.74 -10.38
CA LYS A 511 -0.11 -7.83 -8.90
C LYS A 511 1.15 -7.35 -8.16
N GLY A 512 1.90 -6.42 -8.74
CA GLY A 512 3.08 -5.82 -8.14
C GLY A 512 4.36 -6.64 -8.28
N TYR A 513 5.45 -6.07 -7.75
CA TYR A 513 6.82 -6.54 -7.95
C TYR A 513 7.06 -8.01 -7.55
N LEU A 514 6.63 -8.41 -6.36
CA LEU A 514 6.94 -9.75 -5.83
C LEU A 514 6.30 -10.87 -6.67
N CYS A 515 5.05 -10.67 -7.11
CA CYS A 515 4.34 -11.61 -7.97
C CYS A 515 5.19 -11.99 -9.18
N TYR A 516 5.62 -10.99 -9.94
CA TYR A 516 6.38 -11.22 -11.16
C TYR A 516 7.82 -11.59 -10.90
N GLN A 517 8.43 -11.17 -9.79
CA GLN A 517 9.72 -11.71 -9.38
C GLN A 517 9.63 -13.23 -9.17
N LYS A 518 8.64 -13.72 -8.42
CA LYS A 518 8.47 -15.15 -8.13
C LYS A 518 8.04 -15.97 -9.34
N LYS A 519 7.15 -15.43 -10.18
CA LYS A 519 6.81 -16.05 -11.46
C LYS A 519 8.02 -16.15 -12.37
N ASN A 520 8.81 -15.08 -12.52
CA ASN A 520 10.01 -15.09 -13.35
C ASN A 520 11.06 -16.09 -12.83
N GLU A 521 11.28 -16.16 -11.51
CA GLU A 521 12.15 -17.17 -10.90
C GLU A 521 11.70 -18.59 -11.28
N TYR A 522 10.40 -18.90 -11.17
CA TYR A 522 9.84 -20.21 -11.54
C TYR A 522 9.99 -20.50 -13.04
N ILE A 523 9.60 -19.56 -13.89
CA ILE A 523 9.65 -19.69 -15.35
C ILE A 523 11.09 -19.91 -15.83
N LEU A 524 12.06 -19.13 -15.33
CA LEU A 524 13.47 -19.27 -15.71
C LEU A 524 14.07 -20.59 -15.25
N ASN A 525 13.66 -21.12 -14.09
CA ASN A 525 14.08 -22.43 -13.63
C ASN A 525 13.55 -23.55 -14.55
N LYS A 526 12.28 -23.48 -14.95
CA LYS A 526 11.69 -24.42 -15.93
C LYS A 526 12.34 -24.29 -17.30
N ALA A 527 12.55 -23.06 -17.78
CA ALA A 527 13.24 -22.76 -19.02
C ALA A 527 14.67 -23.32 -19.04
N LYS A 528 15.41 -23.23 -17.92
CA LYS A 528 16.76 -23.79 -17.78
C LYS A 528 16.75 -25.31 -17.89
N GLN A 529 15.77 -25.99 -17.30
CA GLN A 529 15.61 -27.44 -17.45
C GLN A 529 15.33 -27.81 -18.91
N LEU A 530 14.39 -27.11 -19.55
CA LEU A 530 14.04 -27.33 -20.96
C LEU A 530 15.18 -26.96 -21.93
N SER A 531 16.06 -26.04 -21.55
CA SER A 531 17.21 -25.66 -22.39
C SER A 531 18.21 -26.80 -22.62
N LEU A 532 18.21 -27.81 -21.73
CA LEU A 532 19.02 -29.01 -21.83
C LEU A 532 18.41 -30.08 -22.74
N ALA A 533 17.14 -29.92 -23.14
CA ALA A 533 16.48 -30.86 -24.03
C ALA A 533 17.14 -30.86 -25.42
N THR A 534 17.24 -32.05 -26.00
CA THR A 534 17.62 -32.27 -27.39
C THR A 534 16.55 -31.72 -28.32
N ASP A 535 16.89 -31.50 -29.59
CA ASP A 535 15.93 -31.01 -30.58
C ASP A 535 14.77 -31.99 -30.80
N GLU A 536 15.02 -33.30 -30.68
CA GLU A 536 14.00 -34.34 -30.77
C GLU A 536 13.03 -34.28 -29.57
N GLU A 537 13.57 -34.14 -28.36
CA GLU A 537 12.76 -33.96 -27.15
C GLU A 537 11.89 -32.70 -27.26
N LEU A 538 12.48 -31.55 -27.63
CA LEU A 538 11.73 -30.31 -27.84
C LEU A 538 10.60 -30.48 -28.87
N CYS A 539 10.81 -31.26 -29.93
CA CYS A 539 9.76 -31.53 -30.91
C CYS A 539 8.58 -32.33 -30.32
N ASN A 540 8.81 -33.15 -29.31
CA ASN A 540 7.78 -34.00 -28.72
C ASN A 540 7.02 -33.32 -27.56
N LEU A 541 7.53 -32.22 -27.03
CA LEU A 541 6.87 -31.45 -25.97
C LEU A 541 5.75 -30.55 -26.51
N SER A 542 4.73 -30.35 -25.68
CA SER A 542 3.61 -29.43 -25.92
C SER A 542 3.88 -28.08 -25.26
N PHE A 543 3.85 -27.01 -26.05
CA PHE A 543 4.12 -25.65 -25.60
C PHE A 543 2.87 -24.77 -25.61
N LYS A 544 2.85 -23.77 -24.74
CA LYS A 544 1.84 -22.70 -24.68
C LYS A 544 2.52 -21.37 -24.33
N LEU A 545 1.88 -20.25 -24.66
CA LEU A 545 2.27 -18.92 -24.17
C LEU A 545 2.20 -18.87 -22.63
N GLN A 546 3.24 -18.31 -21.98
CA GLN A 546 3.25 -18.14 -20.53
C GLN A 546 2.26 -17.06 -20.07
N ASP A 547 1.73 -17.20 -18.85
CA ASP A 547 0.66 -16.35 -18.31
C ASP A 547 1.02 -14.87 -18.11
N HIS A 548 2.31 -14.53 -18.07
CA HIS A 548 2.82 -13.17 -17.97
C HIS A 548 3.00 -12.49 -19.35
N VAL A 549 2.81 -13.22 -20.45
CA VAL A 549 2.94 -12.71 -21.81
C VAL A 549 1.57 -12.65 -22.46
N PHE A 550 1.26 -11.50 -23.06
CA PHE A 550 0.08 -11.33 -23.91
C PHE A 550 0.50 -11.04 -25.34
N PHE A 551 -0.06 -11.77 -26.31
CA PHE A 551 0.22 -11.59 -27.73
C PHE A 551 -0.79 -10.62 -28.39
N TYR A 552 -0.28 -9.68 -29.19
CA TYR A 552 -1.11 -8.77 -29.98
C TYR A 552 -0.59 -8.65 -31.42
N SER A 553 -1.41 -9.02 -32.39
CA SER A 553 -1.08 -8.94 -33.82
C SER A 553 -1.16 -7.50 -34.35
N LEU A 554 -0.18 -7.08 -35.15
CA LEU A 554 -0.11 -5.72 -35.69
C LEU A 554 -0.62 -5.67 -37.14
N GLY A 555 -1.82 -5.11 -37.32
CA GLY A 555 -2.35 -4.77 -38.64
C GLY A 555 -1.50 -3.71 -39.36
N SER A 556 -1.53 -3.70 -40.70
CA SER A 556 -0.79 -2.72 -41.53
C SER A 556 -1.07 -1.28 -41.13
N ARG A 557 -2.35 -0.96 -40.96
CA ARG A 557 -2.83 0.38 -40.57
C ARG A 557 -2.29 0.83 -39.21
N LEU A 558 -2.34 -0.03 -38.20
CA LEU A 558 -1.80 0.31 -36.87
C LEU A 558 -0.29 0.55 -36.92
N LYS A 559 0.45 -0.22 -37.73
CA LYS A 559 1.90 -0.01 -37.93
C LYS A 559 2.19 1.35 -38.54
N GLU A 560 1.40 1.79 -39.51
CA GLU A 560 1.50 3.13 -40.10
C GLU A 560 1.21 4.23 -39.07
N LEU A 561 0.10 4.10 -38.33
CA LEU A 561 -0.30 5.06 -37.29
C LEU A 561 0.72 5.21 -36.17
N MET A 562 1.36 4.10 -35.78
CA MET A 562 2.37 4.07 -34.72
C MET A 562 3.79 4.30 -35.21
N VAL A 563 4.00 4.47 -36.53
CA VAL A 563 5.32 4.60 -37.18
C VAL A 563 6.25 3.43 -36.83
N LEU A 564 5.71 2.21 -36.89
CA LEU A 564 6.45 0.98 -36.59
C LEU A 564 7.18 0.45 -37.82
N ALA A 565 8.32 -0.20 -37.60
CA ALA A 565 9.07 -0.86 -38.67
C ALA A 565 8.21 -1.92 -39.36
N LYS A 566 8.31 -2.01 -40.71
CA LYS A 566 7.59 -3.01 -41.51
C LYS A 566 7.90 -4.45 -41.09
N THR A 567 9.07 -4.67 -40.50
CA THR A 567 9.53 -5.96 -39.98
C THR A 567 8.75 -6.42 -38.75
N HIS A 568 8.16 -5.50 -37.97
CA HIS A 568 7.31 -5.85 -36.83
C HIS A 568 5.98 -6.40 -37.34
N GLN A 569 5.64 -7.62 -36.91
CA GLN A 569 4.37 -8.27 -37.26
C GLN A 569 3.43 -8.40 -36.06
N ALA A 570 3.98 -8.39 -34.84
CA ALA A 570 3.21 -8.44 -33.61
C ALA A 570 3.97 -7.73 -32.48
N VAL A 571 3.31 -7.54 -31.34
CA VAL A 571 3.91 -7.13 -30.08
C VAL A 571 3.54 -8.14 -28.99
N LEU A 572 4.46 -8.33 -28.06
CA LEU A 572 4.22 -9.05 -26.81
C LEU A 572 4.14 -8.02 -25.68
N PHE A 573 3.06 -8.02 -24.91
CA PHE A 573 3.02 -7.30 -23.63
C PHE A 573 3.51 -8.24 -22.55
N ILE A 574 4.72 -7.98 -22.05
CA ILE A 574 5.40 -8.81 -21.07
C ILE A 574 5.24 -8.14 -19.70
N ALA A 575 4.61 -8.83 -18.77
CA ALA A 575 4.55 -8.38 -17.39
C ALA A 575 5.85 -8.75 -16.65
N GLU A 576 6.47 -7.74 -16.06
CA GLU A 576 7.78 -7.74 -15.42
C GLU A 576 7.67 -7.14 -14.01
N PRO A 577 8.67 -7.27 -13.12
CA PRO A 577 8.55 -6.78 -11.74
C PRO A 577 8.16 -5.29 -11.62
N ASN A 578 8.58 -4.46 -12.58
CA ASN A 578 8.29 -3.03 -12.56
C ASN A 578 7.02 -2.65 -13.32
N GLY A 579 6.40 -3.57 -14.06
CA GLY A 579 5.26 -3.22 -14.89
C GLY A 579 4.95 -4.12 -16.07
N VAL A 580 4.44 -3.52 -17.14
CA VAL A 580 4.21 -4.18 -18.43
C VAL A 580 5.00 -3.47 -19.52
N SER A 581 5.80 -4.25 -20.25
CA SER A 581 6.71 -3.77 -21.30
C SER A 581 6.29 -4.32 -22.68
N PRO A 582 6.19 -3.48 -23.73
CA PRO A 582 5.92 -3.96 -25.08
C PRO A 582 7.21 -4.41 -25.79
N VAL A 583 7.21 -5.62 -26.34
CA VAL A 583 8.31 -6.18 -27.16
C VAL A 583 7.83 -6.48 -28.56
N TYR A 584 8.32 -5.74 -29.55
CA TYR A 584 7.95 -5.92 -30.96
C TYR A 584 8.70 -7.10 -31.57
N ILE A 585 7.99 -7.96 -32.30
CA ILE A 585 8.53 -9.21 -32.85
C ILE A 585 8.34 -9.31 -34.36
N GLY A 586 9.28 -10.01 -35.00
CA GLY A 586 9.29 -10.27 -36.44
C GLY A 586 8.34 -11.39 -36.88
N GLN A 587 8.30 -11.65 -38.19
CA GLN A 587 7.36 -12.58 -38.80
C GLN A 587 7.43 -14.00 -38.26
N LEU A 588 8.62 -14.59 -38.15
CA LEU A 588 8.76 -15.98 -37.68
C LEU A 588 8.24 -16.15 -36.24
N SER A 589 8.65 -15.29 -35.32
CA SER A 589 8.18 -15.30 -33.94
C SER A 589 6.67 -15.04 -33.84
N ALA A 590 6.14 -14.12 -34.63
CA ALA A 590 4.70 -13.84 -34.65
C ALA A 590 3.88 -15.03 -35.14
N LEU A 591 4.33 -15.71 -36.20
CA LEU A 591 3.68 -16.93 -36.70
C LEU A 591 3.70 -18.03 -35.64
N LEU A 592 4.84 -18.27 -34.98
CA LEU A 592 4.95 -19.27 -33.92
C LEU A 592 4.02 -18.95 -32.74
N ILE A 593 4.11 -17.73 -32.20
CA ILE A 593 3.36 -17.35 -31.00
C ILE A 593 1.86 -17.31 -31.28
N SER A 594 1.42 -16.87 -32.46
CA SER A 594 0.00 -16.85 -32.82
C SER A 594 -0.68 -18.23 -32.75
N ARG A 595 0.08 -19.32 -32.95
CA ARG A 595 -0.43 -20.70 -32.81
C ARG A 595 -0.49 -21.17 -31.36
N LEU A 596 0.33 -20.59 -30.49
CA LEU A 596 0.49 -20.94 -29.08
C LEU A 596 -0.35 -20.07 -28.13
N ASP A 597 -0.84 -18.93 -28.61
CA ASP A 597 -1.70 -18.01 -27.87
C ASP A 597 -3.08 -18.62 -27.55
N GLN A 598 -3.62 -19.42 -28.47
CA GLN A 598 -4.99 -19.97 -28.35
C GLN A 598 -5.03 -21.34 -27.67
N GLN A 599 -3.99 -22.16 -27.82
CA GLN A 599 -3.95 -23.53 -27.33
C GLN A 599 -2.52 -24.03 -27.23
N SER A 600 -2.36 -25.14 -26.51
CA SER A 600 -1.09 -25.84 -26.47
C SER A 600 -0.86 -26.64 -27.76
N VAL A 601 0.37 -26.63 -28.25
CA VAL A 601 0.73 -27.30 -29.52
C VAL A 601 2.07 -28.00 -29.35
N THR A 602 2.17 -29.24 -29.82
CA THR A 602 3.45 -29.98 -29.84
C THR A 602 4.46 -29.31 -30.76
N GLY A 603 5.75 -29.33 -30.40
CA GLY A 603 6.81 -28.74 -31.22
C GLY A 603 6.79 -29.26 -32.67
N LYS A 604 6.56 -30.57 -32.85
CA LYS A 604 6.42 -31.21 -34.17
C LYS A 604 5.24 -30.65 -34.96
N ARG A 605 4.07 -30.49 -34.32
CA ARG A 605 2.89 -29.93 -34.98
C ARG A 605 3.09 -28.45 -35.30
N LEU A 606 3.71 -27.71 -34.39
CA LEU A 606 4.02 -26.29 -34.58
C LEU A 606 4.96 -26.11 -35.80
N ILE A 607 6.03 -26.89 -35.89
CA ILE A 607 6.94 -26.89 -37.05
C ILE A 607 6.17 -27.17 -38.35
N SER A 608 5.33 -28.21 -38.38
CA SER A 608 4.51 -28.55 -39.56
C SER A 608 3.63 -27.39 -39.98
N LEU A 609 2.85 -26.81 -39.06
CA LEU A 609 1.94 -25.70 -39.35
C LEU A 609 2.65 -24.47 -39.91
N ILE A 610 3.87 -24.21 -39.45
CA ILE A 610 4.67 -23.08 -39.93
C ILE A 610 5.22 -23.39 -41.31
N ILE A 611 5.81 -24.57 -41.54
CA ILE A 611 6.30 -25.00 -42.85
C ILE A 611 5.16 -24.97 -43.88
N ASP A 612 3.97 -25.48 -43.54
CA ASP A 612 2.79 -25.47 -44.40
C ASP A 612 2.36 -24.04 -44.77
N SER A 613 2.62 -23.05 -43.90
CA SER A 613 2.35 -21.63 -44.17
C SER A 613 3.34 -20.99 -45.18
N PHE A 614 4.43 -21.68 -45.52
CA PHE A 614 5.43 -21.25 -46.51
C PHE A 614 5.42 -22.08 -47.80
N LEU A 615 4.63 -23.17 -47.87
CA LEU A 615 4.56 -24.07 -49.02
C LEU A 615 3.47 -23.64 -50.01
N GLU A 616 3.78 -22.67 -50.87
CA GLU A 616 3.02 -22.39 -52.10
C GLU A 616 3.80 -22.75 -53.38
N ASN A 617 5.01 -23.35 -53.28
CA ASN A 617 5.85 -23.66 -54.44
C ASN A 617 6.63 -24.99 -54.27
N GLU A 618 6.53 -25.89 -55.25
CA GLU A 618 7.07 -27.27 -55.20
C GLU A 618 8.62 -27.38 -55.24
N GLN A 619 9.36 -26.27 -55.40
CA GLN A 619 10.82 -26.29 -55.59
C GLN A 619 11.66 -26.37 -54.29
N LEU A 620 11.07 -26.54 -53.10
CA LEU A 620 11.70 -26.14 -51.83
C LEU A 620 12.12 -27.23 -50.84
N LYS A 621 12.34 -28.50 -51.26
CA LYS A 621 12.72 -29.58 -50.33
C LYS A 621 14.02 -29.35 -49.55
N LEU A 622 15.01 -28.65 -50.10
CA LEU A 622 16.30 -28.37 -49.42
C LEU A 622 16.17 -27.19 -48.42
N GLU A 623 15.30 -26.23 -48.70
CA GLU A 623 15.03 -25.09 -47.82
C GLU A 623 14.14 -25.47 -46.64
N THR A 624 13.34 -26.54 -46.75
CA THR A 624 12.53 -27.06 -45.64
C THR A 624 13.37 -27.52 -44.44
N THR A 625 14.55 -28.12 -44.68
CA THR A 625 15.45 -28.57 -43.58
C THR A 625 16.04 -27.39 -42.83
N VAL A 626 16.58 -26.40 -43.55
CA VAL A 626 17.15 -25.18 -42.94
C VAL A 626 16.07 -24.38 -42.21
N LEU A 627 14.87 -24.29 -42.78
CA LEU A 627 13.73 -23.64 -42.14
C LEU A 627 13.32 -24.37 -40.86
N LYS A 628 13.28 -25.71 -40.87
CA LYS A 628 13.01 -26.52 -39.68
C LYS A 628 14.03 -26.25 -38.57
N GLU A 629 15.32 -26.23 -38.88
CA GLU A 629 16.38 -25.91 -37.90
C GLU A 629 16.20 -24.51 -37.32
N ARG A 630 15.90 -23.51 -38.15
CA ARG A 630 15.61 -22.14 -37.69
C ARG A 630 14.38 -22.06 -36.80
N ILE A 631 13.32 -22.80 -37.12
CA ILE A 631 12.12 -22.88 -36.28
C ILE A 631 12.47 -23.48 -34.91
N ILE A 632 13.25 -24.56 -34.88
CA ILE A 632 13.68 -25.21 -33.63
C ILE A 632 14.53 -24.24 -32.79
N LEU A 633 15.50 -23.54 -33.40
CA LEU A 633 16.29 -22.51 -32.72
C LEU A 633 15.42 -21.38 -32.17
N GLN A 634 14.40 -20.96 -32.92
CA GLN A 634 13.47 -19.93 -32.46
C GLN A 634 12.59 -20.42 -31.31
N ILE A 635 12.10 -21.67 -31.34
CA ILE A 635 11.37 -22.30 -30.22
C ILE A 635 12.28 -22.33 -28.99
N ARG A 636 13.52 -22.81 -29.12
CA ARG A 636 14.50 -22.86 -28.02
C ARG A 636 14.74 -21.47 -27.43
N SER A 637 14.92 -20.45 -28.28
CA SER A 637 15.06 -19.06 -27.84
C SER A 637 13.83 -18.56 -27.07
N LEU A 638 12.62 -18.84 -27.56
CA LEU A 638 11.37 -18.46 -26.88
C LEU A 638 11.23 -19.15 -25.51
N VAL A 639 11.60 -20.44 -25.42
CA VAL A 639 11.64 -21.18 -24.14
C VAL A 639 12.66 -20.55 -23.19
N MET A 640 13.89 -20.31 -23.64
CA MET A 640 14.96 -19.73 -22.81
C MET A 640 14.61 -18.32 -22.30
N SER A 641 13.89 -17.54 -23.10
CA SER A 641 13.39 -16.21 -22.70
C SER A 641 12.17 -16.27 -21.78
N GLY A 642 11.61 -17.47 -21.52
CA GLY A 642 10.41 -17.64 -20.73
C GLY A 642 9.13 -17.19 -21.44
N ILE A 643 9.15 -16.89 -22.74
CA ILE A 643 7.93 -16.45 -23.46
C ILE A 643 6.94 -17.62 -23.61
N ILE A 644 7.45 -18.81 -23.91
CA ILE A 644 6.65 -20.03 -24.01
C ILE A 644 7.13 -21.06 -22.98
N GLY A 645 6.20 -21.87 -22.48
CA GLY A 645 6.46 -22.93 -21.51
C GLY A 645 5.79 -24.22 -21.91
N MET A 646 6.22 -25.31 -21.27
CA MET A 646 5.55 -26.60 -21.39
C MET A 646 4.19 -26.55 -20.69
N GLN A 647 3.16 -27.12 -21.30
CA GLN A 647 1.91 -27.37 -20.58
C GLN A 647 2.12 -28.60 -19.68
N GLU A 648 1.96 -28.43 -18.37
CA GLU A 648 1.83 -29.56 -17.46
C GLU A 648 0.42 -30.15 -17.69
N GLU A 649 0.33 -31.46 -17.98
CA GLU A 649 -0.97 -32.15 -17.97
C GLU A 649 -1.54 -31.97 -16.57
N ASP A 650 -2.75 -31.42 -16.45
CA ASP A 650 -3.46 -31.37 -15.17
C ASP A 650 -3.64 -32.84 -14.72
N GLU A 651 -2.88 -33.27 -13.71
CA GLU A 651 -3.04 -34.59 -13.07
C GLU A 651 -4.43 -34.77 -12.43
#